data_AF-A0A0A8GYI3-F1
#
_entry.id   AF-A0A0A8GYI3-F1
#
_cell.length_a   1.000
_cell.length_b   1.000
_cell.length_c   1.000
_cell.angle_alpha   90.00
_cell.angle_beta   90.00
_cell.angle_gamma   90.00
#
_symmetry.space_group_name_H-M   'P 1'
#
loop_
_entity.id
_entity.type
_entity.pdbx_description
1 polymer ?
#
loop_
_entity_poly.entity_id
_entity_poly.type
_entity_poly.pdbx_seq_one_letter_code
_entity_poly.pdbx_strand_id
1 'polypeptide(L)'
;MLKLSSRGGVCWGSNNLDLTSSYKKLSKQILLSNIVASLLFSSTFALPSGGKFTHGTTGTININGNTMNINGHKVSSVIQWGGGFSINQGESVNFNGSNKNYLNIAHGTSKSTIAGLLNANGNNVFLINPNGVIITKTGTINANRFVASTSSLNNADYTTFKNLTYENAHTFSPVFKPNKLGNVVNMGNIKADKVLLIGNKVDIQGGKLGNANSTTHLVGNNVYIDADSANLNSTINVTATQNGYIQRQMNKFANDNYNFGNYTNIQNTNYTETNGQTHNGSNNFKKVLTIGNMENEKANATEWFYFAKGWNEYIGDTQSVDEFRLVGNVDFSGNKGQGVEGRDWQNYANYCLNGLGCTSMIVTSFAKTFDGQGYTLKNINIDTSSLSNKPYFVGIFGSTNNATIKNINVDYMGGGIKATDGARVGGFVGFASNGTFSNISLNNIGDISSSSSSVGFSYIGGFAGNAGDVSFSNISLNNISSISGSGYRDIRAGGFVGGYAYRGTFSNISLNNIGNISSSISSTTSVSYTGGFAGYASNGTFSNISLNNIGNISGSSDDYSDSYAGGFAGFASGTFSNISLNNIGNISGSGLTSVSYAGGFAGYAIDGTFSNISLNNIGNISSSNSNYGGSESYAGGFIGYIYNDDTSSIITFENIYIFFNPNMSISASGGRQNYIGKFFGRGYFTGANPTFTNVHIYHHTNDLTNAITDRNYWGNTNDKIQIHTYNNSNQQSSYQDFLSKANTISRPTPPSNPTTPPNLTDTNVKLDENDLHQNIVNEIINDITNNHYEINIANLLNMLKEKTNYTNMNEEQKANFIAKYFLKGNTTKALEVVQSLDFLLAYENNGLSTASNDKFEANGLSVKNTLVTNTKKVIKNKNDLFDFLSGDLKNLVVDYNQNITDLKTAQEQLKTAIAKYNDYVKKVNENPSLKNDATLNSLKAEVDRLDNLSKELFASINNNQELLQTWQSKTSTDSNNHFKIKGEFKNLALLTPNLDEVIVNGNENEDYKKVSRQVANAQKQTPTFEYEENEKEEVEETALMQICIVSDNFKTMNPCVVGEM
;
A
#
# COMPACT_ATOMS: atom_id res chain seq x y z
N MET A 1 -17.28 -33.83 -44.46
CA MET A 1 -17.92 -34.33 -45.71
C MET A 1 -18.53 -33.14 -46.45
N LEU A 2 -18.50 -33.13 -47.79
CA LEU A 2 -19.26 -32.24 -48.72
C LEU A 2 -19.00 -30.70 -48.56
N LYS A 3 -18.40 -29.99 -49.53
CA LYS A 3 -18.94 -29.49 -50.85
C LYS A 3 -19.95 -28.32 -50.68
N LEU A 4 -19.64 -27.10 -51.15
CA LEU A 4 -19.87 -26.52 -52.50
C LEU A 4 -21.38 -26.35 -52.86
N SER A 5 -21.89 -25.27 -53.48
CA SER A 5 -21.30 -23.96 -53.87
C SER A 5 -22.35 -22.97 -54.47
N SER A 6 -22.04 -21.65 -54.43
CA SER A 6 -22.27 -20.61 -55.48
C SER A 6 -23.67 -20.17 -55.98
N ARG A 7 -23.81 -18.84 -56.19
CA ARG A 7 -24.79 -18.09 -57.05
C ARG A 7 -26.28 -18.09 -56.61
N GLY A 8 -27.12 -17.09 -56.93
CA GLY A 8 -26.88 -15.76 -57.52
C GLY A 8 -28.13 -15.15 -58.24
N GLY A 9 -28.44 -13.86 -58.01
CA GLY A 9 -29.56 -13.08 -58.59
C GLY A 9 -30.20 -12.13 -57.54
N VAL A 10 -30.56 -10.85 -57.73
CA VAL A 10 -31.14 -10.04 -58.85
C VAL A 10 -32.67 -10.22 -58.96
N CYS A 11 -33.56 -9.21 -58.83
CA CYS A 11 -33.41 -7.77 -58.49
C CYS A 11 -34.78 -7.09 -58.15
N TRP A 12 -34.75 -5.98 -57.37
CA TRP A 12 -35.79 -4.93 -57.16
C TRP A 12 -37.13 -5.38 -56.50
N GLY A 13 -37.80 -4.63 -55.62
CA GLY A 13 -37.52 -3.34 -54.93
C GLY A 13 -38.07 -3.40 -53.49
N SER A 14 -38.65 -2.37 -52.83
CA SER A 14 -38.77 -0.91 -53.10
C SER A 14 -39.38 -0.19 -51.87
N ASN A 15 -39.08 1.10 -51.68
CA ASN A 15 -39.74 2.08 -50.78
C ASN A 15 -40.18 1.67 -49.36
N ASN A 16 -39.32 1.96 -48.37
CA ASN A 16 -39.71 2.82 -47.24
C ASN A 16 -38.46 3.42 -46.57
N LEU A 17 -38.47 4.74 -46.30
CA LEU A 17 -37.36 5.45 -45.65
C LEU A 17 -37.58 5.50 -44.14
N ASP A 18 -37.05 4.50 -43.43
CA ASP A 18 -37.03 4.48 -41.96
C ASP A 18 -35.68 5.01 -41.44
N LEU A 19 -35.74 6.16 -40.78
CA LEU A 19 -34.58 6.95 -40.31
C LEU A 19 -33.88 6.38 -39.05
N THR A 20 -34.19 5.15 -38.64
CA THR A 20 -33.83 4.63 -37.30
C THR A 20 -32.73 3.55 -37.27
N SER A 21 -32.13 3.17 -38.41
CA SER A 21 -31.36 1.91 -38.53
C SER A 21 -29.81 1.97 -38.46
N SER A 22 -29.17 3.15 -38.35
CA SER A 22 -27.69 3.24 -38.32
C SER A 22 -27.04 2.70 -37.03
N TYR A 23 -27.80 2.56 -35.95
CA TYR A 23 -27.31 2.13 -34.63
C TYR A 23 -27.06 0.60 -34.50
N LYS A 24 -26.15 0.01 -35.30
CA LYS A 24 -25.51 -1.31 -35.01
C LYS A 24 -24.33 -1.69 -35.94
N LYS A 25 -23.16 -1.10 -35.72
CA LYS A 25 -21.88 -1.67 -36.20
C LYS A 25 -20.66 -1.42 -35.30
N LEU A 26 -20.90 -1.24 -34.00
CA LEU A 26 -19.91 -0.84 -33.00
C LEU A 26 -19.32 -2.05 -32.23
N SER A 27 -18.45 -2.86 -32.85
CA SER A 27 -17.82 -4.00 -32.14
C SER A 27 -16.43 -4.47 -32.60
N LYS A 28 -15.79 -3.84 -33.60
CA LYS A 28 -14.46 -4.28 -34.11
C LYS A 28 -13.36 -3.22 -34.22
N GLN A 29 -13.58 -1.97 -33.82
CA GLN A 29 -12.52 -0.92 -33.80
C GLN A 29 -11.98 -0.60 -32.39
N ILE A 30 -12.64 -1.07 -31.32
CA ILE A 30 -12.29 -0.78 -29.91
C ILE A 30 -10.91 -1.36 -29.49
N LEU A 31 -10.34 -2.31 -30.26
CA LEU A 31 -9.03 -2.89 -29.97
C LEU A 31 -7.84 -2.04 -30.46
N LEU A 32 -8.04 -1.05 -31.33
CA LEU A 32 -6.96 -0.17 -31.81
C LEU A 32 -6.84 1.13 -31.02
N SER A 33 -7.95 1.68 -30.53
CA SER A 33 -7.95 2.91 -29.71
C SER A 33 -7.18 2.73 -28.39
N ASN A 34 -7.30 1.56 -27.74
CA ASN A 34 -6.59 1.25 -26.49
C ASN A 34 -5.06 1.12 -26.67
N ILE A 35 -4.60 0.70 -27.85
CA ILE A 35 -3.16 0.64 -28.18
C ILE A 35 -2.61 2.03 -28.49
N VAL A 36 -3.40 2.89 -29.18
CA VAL A 36 -3.02 4.29 -29.38
C VAL A 36 -3.02 5.06 -28.05
N ALA A 37 -3.98 4.84 -27.16
CA ALA A 37 -4.01 5.46 -25.82
C ALA A 37 -2.77 5.14 -24.96
N SER A 38 -2.22 3.92 -25.08
CA SER A 38 -1.00 3.52 -24.37
C SER A 38 0.29 3.99 -25.06
N LEU A 39 0.31 4.12 -26.40
CA LEU A 39 1.42 4.74 -27.13
C LEU A 39 1.46 6.27 -26.98
N LEU A 40 0.32 6.93 -26.77
CA LEU A 40 0.20 8.39 -26.64
C LEU A 40 0.97 8.99 -25.45
N PHE A 41 1.29 8.17 -24.44
CA PHE A 41 2.06 8.56 -23.26
C PHE A 41 3.15 7.54 -22.90
N SER A 42 3.64 6.74 -23.87
CA SER A 42 4.78 5.84 -23.65
C SER A 42 6.12 6.59 -23.65
N SER A 43 6.22 7.68 -22.89
CA SER A 43 7.52 8.18 -22.43
C SER A 43 8.07 7.18 -21.42
N THR A 44 9.06 6.39 -21.83
CA THR A 44 9.81 5.46 -20.98
C THR A 44 10.78 6.20 -20.03
N PHE A 45 10.35 7.37 -19.57
CA PHE A 45 11.07 8.36 -18.77
C PHE A 45 10.06 8.90 -17.74
N ALA A 46 10.40 8.89 -16.46
CA ALA A 46 9.48 9.19 -15.35
C ALA A 46 9.79 10.55 -14.69
N LEU A 47 9.87 11.57 -15.54
CA LEU A 47 9.83 12.98 -15.16
C LEU A 47 8.50 13.32 -14.46
N PRO A 48 8.39 14.48 -13.78
CA PRO A 48 7.11 14.96 -13.25
C PRO A 48 6.06 15.06 -14.36
N SER A 49 4.79 14.78 -14.06
CA SER A 49 3.75 14.69 -15.10
C SER A 49 2.47 15.46 -14.78
N GLY A 50 1.91 16.07 -15.83
CA GLY A 50 0.71 16.92 -15.75
C GLY A 50 0.95 18.19 -14.93
N GLY A 51 1.95 18.99 -15.31
CA GLY A 51 2.28 20.25 -14.66
C GLY A 51 1.36 21.39 -15.10
N LYS A 52 0.82 22.14 -14.14
CA LYS A 52 -0.09 23.28 -14.39
C LYS A 52 0.15 24.41 -13.41
N PHE A 53 0.40 25.63 -13.92
CA PHE A 53 0.47 26.83 -13.07
C PHE A 53 -0.95 27.24 -12.62
N THR A 54 -1.13 27.59 -11.34
CA THR A 54 -2.46 27.94 -10.75
C THR A 54 -2.40 29.22 -9.92
N HIS A 55 -3.53 29.60 -9.29
CA HIS A 55 -3.66 30.74 -8.36
C HIS A 55 -3.37 32.12 -8.99
N GLY A 56 -3.43 32.22 -10.31
CA GLY A 56 -3.04 33.40 -11.09
C GLY A 56 -1.53 33.54 -11.30
N THR A 57 -0.77 32.44 -11.24
CA THR A 57 0.64 32.38 -11.70
C THR A 57 0.69 31.76 -13.10
N THR A 58 1.72 32.06 -13.90
CA THR A 58 1.89 31.52 -15.25
C THR A 58 3.36 31.23 -15.55
N GLY A 59 3.59 30.39 -16.56
CA GLY A 59 4.91 29.95 -17.01
C GLY A 59 4.79 28.84 -18.04
N THR A 60 5.93 28.30 -18.47
CA THR A 60 6.03 27.20 -19.45
C THR A 60 6.72 25.97 -18.88
N ILE A 61 6.37 24.79 -19.41
CA ILE A 61 6.90 23.47 -19.04
C ILE A 61 7.22 22.70 -20.32
N ASN A 62 8.50 22.61 -20.68
CA ASN A 62 8.96 21.97 -21.92
C ASN A 62 9.84 20.76 -21.64
N ILE A 63 9.51 19.61 -22.25
CA ILE A 63 10.24 18.34 -22.11
C ILE A 63 11.02 18.07 -23.39
N ASN A 64 12.33 17.95 -23.26
CA ASN A 64 13.28 17.64 -24.34
C ASN A 64 14.02 16.35 -23.97
N GLY A 65 13.49 15.19 -24.39
CA GLY A 65 13.97 13.88 -23.96
C GLY A 65 13.94 13.75 -22.43
N ASN A 66 15.03 13.28 -21.83
CA ASN A 66 15.19 13.12 -20.39
C ASN A 66 15.24 14.44 -19.57
N THR A 67 15.10 15.61 -20.21
CA THR A 67 15.21 16.92 -19.54
C THR A 67 13.92 17.73 -19.62
N MET A 68 13.32 17.99 -18.46
CA MET A 68 12.25 18.97 -18.30
C MET A 68 12.82 20.36 -17.98
N ASN A 69 12.23 21.40 -18.56
CA ASN A 69 12.59 22.80 -18.35
C ASN A 69 11.33 23.60 -17.95
N ILE A 70 11.36 24.20 -16.77
CA ILE A 70 10.26 24.96 -16.16
C ILE A 70 10.67 26.42 -16.08
N ASN A 71 9.83 27.34 -16.56
CA ASN A 71 10.09 28.79 -16.49
C ASN A 71 8.85 29.56 -16.02
N GLY A 72 8.91 30.13 -14.82
CA GLY A 72 7.83 30.94 -14.23
C GLY A 72 7.96 32.42 -14.60
N HIS A 73 6.89 33.01 -15.13
CA HIS A 73 6.88 34.42 -15.53
C HIS A 73 6.92 35.36 -14.32
N LYS A 74 6.17 35.05 -13.26
CA LYS A 74 6.22 35.79 -11.98
C LYS A 74 7.48 35.46 -11.17
N VAL A 75 7.75 36.23 -10.11
CA VAL A 75 8.82 35.92 -9.13
C VAL A 75 8.49 34.63 -8.39
N SER A 76 7.24 34.50 -7.94
CA SER A 76 6.74 33.33 -7.24
C SER A 76 5.66 32.62 -8.07
N SER A 77 5.84 31.33 -8.32
CA SER A 77 4.95 30.48 -9.12
C SER A 77 4.47 29.26 -8.35
N VAL A 78 3.20 28.89 -8.54
CA VAL A 78 2.54 27.73 -7.90
C VAL A 78 2.16 26.74 -8.98
N ILE A 79 2.74 25.53 -8.94
CA ILE A 79 2.61 24.48 -9.95
C ILE A 79 2.01 23.23 -9.30
N GLN A 80 0.93 22.72 -9.91
CA GLN A 80 0.26 21.48 -9.54
C GLN A 80 0.72 20.36 -10.50
N TRP A 81 0.97 19.16 -9.98
CA TRP A 81 1.47 18.02 -10.74
C TRP A 81 0.52 16.82 -10.64
N GLY A 82 -0.30 16.64 -11.68
CA GLY A 82 -1.46 15.72 -11.67
C GLY A 82 -1.09 14.24 -11.54
N GLY A 83 0.02 13.82 -12.16
CA GLY A 83 0.58 12.47 -12.01
C GLY A 83 1.76 12.41 -11.02
N GLY A 84 1.86 13.39 -10.11
CA GLY A 84 2.93 13.50 -9.13
C GLY A 84 4.26 14.04 -9.68
N PHE A 85 5.24 14.13 -8.79
CA PHE A 85 6.56 14.73 -9.06
C PHE A 85 7.67 13.76 -8.63
N SER A 86 8.32 13.11 -9.60
CA SER A 86 9.50 12.26 -9.43
C SER A 86 10.50 12.57 -10.54
N ILE A 87 11.77 12.16 -10.38
CA ILE A 87 12.84 12.36 -11.36
C ILE A 87 13.69 11.10 -11.34
N ASN A 88 13.65 10.27 -12.37
CA ASN A 88 14.40 9.02 -12.40
C ASN A 88 15.91 9.23 -12.62
N GLN A 89 16.71 8.20 -12.34
CA GLN A 89 18.14 8.22 -12.61
C GLN A 89 18.41 8.43 -14.10
N GLY A 90 19.22 9.43 -14.46
CA GLY A 90 19.47 9.82 -15.85
C GLY A 90 18.50 10.86 -16.42
N GLU A 91 17.65 11.45 -15.58
CA GLU A 91 16.75 12.55 -15.94
C GLU A 91 17.11 13.85 -15.20
N SER A 92 16.64 14.99 -15.73
CA SER A 92 16.86 16.32 -15.13
C SER A 92 15.59 17.18 -15.18
N VAL A 93 15.30 17.87 -14.08
CA VAL A 93 14.30 18.97 -14.03
C VAL A 93 15.04 20.27 -13.76
N ASN A 94 15.00 21.16 -14.75
CA ASN A 94 15.61 22.49 -14.70
C ASN A 94 14.56 23.55 -14.35
N PHE A 95 14.73 24.26 -13.23
CA PHE A 95 13.97 25.48 -12.95
C PHE A 95 14.78 26.70 -13.42
N ASN A 96 14.22 27.43 -14.37
CA ASN A 96 14.92 28.46 -15.14
C ASN A 96 14.54 29.89 -14.69
N GLY A 97 15.20 30.88 -15.29
CA GLY A 97 15.19 32.27 -14.84
C GLY A 97 16.12 32.49 -13.64
N SER A 98 16.18 33.72 -13.16
CA SER A 98 16.91 34.12 -11.95
C SER A 98 15.96 34.68 -10.90
N ASN A 99 16.35 34.53 -9.63
CA ASN A 99 15.65 35.07 -8.46
C ASN A 99 14.15 34.69 -8.43
N LYS A 100 13.86 33.40 -8.57
CA LYS A 100 12.50 32.82 -8.60
C LYS A 100 12.21 31.92 -7.40
N ASN A 101 10.92 31.76 -7.09
CA ASN A 101 10.38 30.81 -6.13
C ASN A 101 9.38 29.87 -6.83
N TYR A 102 9.60 28.55 -6.72
CA TYR A 102 8.75 27.53 -7.35
C TYR A 102 8.14 26.60 -6.29
N LEU A 103 6.83 26.69 -6.09
CA LEU A 103 6.06 25.77 -5.23
C LEU A 103 5.44 24.67 -6.09
N ASN A 104 5.86 23.43 -5.85
CA ASN A 104 5.44 22.24 -6.59
C ASN A 104 4.59 21.34 -5.68
N ILE A 105 3.33 21.10 -6.05
CA ILE A 105 2.40 20.24 -5.31
C ILE A 105 2.22 18.95 -6.11
N ALA A 106 2.61 17.80 -5.53
CA ALA A 106 2.43 16.49 -6.13
C ALA A 106 1.08 15.88 -5.72
N HIS A 107 0.28 15.47 -6.70
CA HIS A 107 -1.02 14.83 -6.49
C HIS A 107 -0.94 13.30 -6.62
N GLY A 108 -2.02 12.61 -6.20
CA GLY A 108 -2.12 11.15 -6.20
C GLY A 108 -1.58 10.50 -4.92
N THR A 109 -1.40 9.18 -4.94
CA THR A 109 -0.94 8.38 -3.77
C THR A 109 0.54 7.94 -3.85
N SER A 110 1.29 8.49 -4.81
CA SER A 110 2.69 8.12 -5.07
C SER A 110 3.67 9.07 -4.39
N LYS A 111 4.77 8.52 -3.86
CA LYS A 111 5.82 9.30 -3.19
C LYS A 111 6.75 9.96 -4.20
N SER A 112 7.19 11.17 -3.91
CA SER A 112 8.11 11.91 -4.78
C SER A 112 9.52 11.34 -4.67
N THR A 113 9.99 10.69 -5.73
CA THR A 113 11.31 10.02 -5.75
C THR A 113 12.27 10.78 -6.65
N ILE A 114 13.35 11.31 -6.07
CA ILE A 114 14.39 12.08 -6.75
C ILE A 114 15.65 11.22 -6.83
N ALA A 115 15.85 10.56 -7.98
CA ALA A 115 17.03 9.76 -8.31
C ALA A 115 17.89 10.37 -9.42
N GLY A 116 17.34 11.30 -10.19
CA GLY A 116 18.05 12.15 -11.15
C GLY A 116 18.46 13.51 -10.58
N LEU A 117 18.51 14.51 -11.45
CA LEU A 117 18.92 15.87 -11.13
C LEU A 117 17.72 16.82 -11.00
N LEU A 118 17.63 17.54 -9.87
CA LEU A 118 16.83 18.75 -9.75
C LEU A 118 17.80 19.93 -9.75
N ASN A 119 17.81 20.71 -10.84
CA ASN A 119 18.69 21.86 -10.99
C ASN A 119 17.89 23.17 -11.03
N ALA A 120 17.97 23.98 -9.98
CA ALA A 120 17.24 25.23 -9.87
C ALA A 120 18.04 26.48 -10.26
N ASN A 121 19.30 26.37 -10.68
CA ASN A 121 20.11 27.50 -11.16
C ASN A 121 20.16 28.71 -10.21
N GLY A 122 20.18 28.47 -8.89
CA GLY A 122 20.14 29.52 -7.86
C GLY A 122 18.73 30.00 -7.48
N ASN A 123 17.66 29.41 -8.02
CA ASN A 123 16.30 29.68 -7.59
C ASN A 123 15.90 28.88 -6.32
N ASN A 124 14.77 29.23 -5.73
CA ASN A 124 14.17 28.55 -4.57
C ASN A 124 13.12 27.53 -5.03
N VAL A 125 13.20 26.29 -4.54
CA VAL A 125 12.27 25.20 -4.90
C VAL A 125 11.65 24.59 -3.65
N PHE A 126 10.33 24.48 -3.66
CA PHE A 126 9.52 23.88 -2.62
C PHE A 126 8.75 22.71 -3.25
N LEU A 127 8.77 21.55 -2.61
CA LEU A 127 8.12 20.31 -3.06
C LEU A 127 7.23 19.76 -1.94
N ILE A 128 5.93 19.67 -2.20
CA ILE A 128 4.93 19.20 -1.25
C ILE A 128 4.34 17.88 -1.77
N ASN A 129 4.43 16.81 -0.97
CA ASN A 129 3.79 15.52 -1.28
C ASN A 129 3.38 14.81 0.03
N PRO A 130 2.08 14.74 0.38
CA PRO A 130 1.59 14.08 1.59
C PRO A 130 2.00 12.59 1.73
N ASN A 131 2.29 11.91 0.63
CA ASN A 131 2.70 10.51 0.62
C ASN A 131 4.18 10.31 1.00
N GLY A 132 5.01 11.36 0.92
CA GLY A 132 6.44 11.32 1.23
C GLY A 132 7.35 11.83 0.10
N VAL A 133 8.59 12.15 0.47
CA VAL A 133 9.65 12.61 -0.44
C VAL A 133 10.94 11.82 -0.18
N ILE A 134 11.55 11.27 -1.22
CA ILE A 134 12.75 10.43 -1.15
C ILE A 134 13.81 11.00 -2.09
N ILE A 135 14.96 11.40 -1.58
CA ILE A 135 16.15 11.71 -2.38
C ILE A 135 17.07 10.49 -2.30
N THR A 136 17.22 9.75 -3.40
CA THR A 136 18.00 8.48 -3.41
C THR A 136 19.49 8.76 -3.44
N LYS A 137 20.33 7.71 -3.30
CA LYS A 137 21.81 7.83 -3.34
C LYS A 137 22.36 8.50 -4.62
N THR A 138 21.65 8.40 -5.75
CA THR A 138 22.01 9.07 -7.01
C THR A 138 21.38 10.46 -7.16
N GLY A 139 20.32 10.73 -6.40
CA GLY A 139 19.59 12.00 -6.43
C GLY A 139 20.49 13.19 -6.11
N THR A 140 20.42 14.22 -6.95
CA THR A 140 21.15 15.48 -6.76
C THR A 140 20.20 16.66 -6.87
N ILE A 141 20.27 17.57 -5.90
CA ILE A 141 19.48 18.81 -5.87
C ILE A 141 20.47 19.98 -5.81
N ASN A 142 20.43 20.89 -6.79
CA ASN A 142 21.17 22.15 -6.78
C ASN A 142 20.17 23.32 -6.68
N ALA A 143 20.18 24.13 -5.61
CA ALA A 143 19.26 25.25 -5.43
C ALA A 143 19.85 26.35 -4.53
N ASN A 144 19.16 27.50 -4.38
CA ASN A 144 19.46 28.44 -3.29
C ASN A 144 18.75 28.00 -2.00
N ARG A 145 17.42 27.88 -2.05
CA ARG A 145 16.61 27.18 -1.03
C ARG A 145 15.98 25.92 -1.60
N PHE A 146 16.06 24.82 -0.87
CA PHE A 146 15.25 23.62 -1.10
C PHE A 146 14.34 23.34 0.11
N VAL A 147 13.05 23.10 -0.15
CA VAL A 147 12.08 22.69 0.87
C VAL A 147 11.35 21.44 0.42
N ALA A 148 11.28 20.42 1.28
CA ALA A 148 10.44 19.24 1.09
C ALA A 148 9.47 19.10 2.28
N SER A 149 8.18 18.90 2.00
CA SER A 149 7.17 18.69 3.06
C SER A 149 6.15 17.63 2.71
N THR A 150 5.74 16.84 3.71
CA THR A 150 4.63 15.88 3.61
C THR A 150 3.32 16.40 4.22
N SER A 151 3.20 17.71 4.41
CA SER A 151 2.00 18.34 4.97
C SER A 151 1.25 19.15 3.91
N SER A 152 -0.03 18.85 3.73
CA SER A 152 -0.92 19.51 2.78
C SER A 152 -1.17 20.99 3.12
N LEU A 153 -1.06 21.85 2.11
CA LEU A 153 -1.27 23.30 2.22
C LEU A 153 -2.74 23.70 2.08
N ASN A 154 -3.06 24.92 2.52
CA ASN A 154 -4.39 25.54 2.42
C ASN A 154 -4.38 26.80 1.50
N ASN A 155 -5.55 27.37 1.19
CA ASN A 155 -5.69 28.52 0.29
C ASN A 155 -4.95 29.81 0.75
N ALA A 156 -4.76 30.01 2.06
CA ALA A 156 -3.98 31.13 2.57
C ALA A 156 -2.46 30.91 2.35
N ASP A 157 -1.98 29.66 2.39
CA ASP A 157 -0.58 29.32 2.12
C ASP A 157 -0.22 29.66 0.66
N TYR A 158 -1.05 29.23 -0.32
CA TYR A 158 -0.83 29.56 -1.73
C TYR A 158 -0.94 31.06 -2.02
N THR A 159 -1.85 31.76 -1.32
CA THR A 159 -2.03 33.21 -1.43
C THR A 159 -0.85 33.98 -0.84
N THR A 160 -0.27 33.46 0.26
CA THR A 160 0.99 33.98 0.82
C THR A 160 2.14 33.73 -0.15
N PHE A 161 2.29 32.49 -0.64
CA PHE A 161 3.40 32.09 -1.49
C PHE A 161 3.50 32.91 -2.78
N LYS A 162 2.39 33.10 -3.50
CA LYS A 162 2.40 33.84 -4.78
C LYS A 162 2.72 35.33 -4.63
N ASN A 163 2.65 35.87 -3.42
CA ASN A 163 2.97 37.24 -3.06
C ASN A 163 4.40 37.40 -2.50
N LEU A 164 5.18 36.32 -2.34
CA LEU A 164 6.57 36.38 -1.93
C LEU A 164 7.45 37.07 -2.99
N THR A 165 8.43 37.82 -2.52
CA THR A 165 9.61 38.22 -3.29
C THR A 165 10.66 37.10 -3.24
N TYR A 166 11.75 37.22 -3.99
CA TYR A 166 12.86 36.27 -3.87
C TYR A 166 13.56 36.37 -2.50
N GLU A 167 13.83 37.59 -2.03
CA GLU A 167 14.50 37.84 -0.75
C GLU A 167 13.70 37.33 0.44
N ASN A 168 12.39 37.62 0.50
CA ASN A 168 11.54 37.19 1.61
C ASN A 168 11.08 35.73 1.52
N ALA A 169 11.46 34.98 0.47
CA ALA A 169 11.07 33.58 0.29
C ALA A 169 11.53 32.64 1.42
N HIS A 170 12.39 33.11 2.33
CA HIS A 170 12.78 32.40 3.54
C HIS A 170 11.73 32.42 4.66
N THR A 171 10.77 33.36 4.65
CA THR A 171 9.71 33.46 5.68
C THR A 171 8.60 32.43 5.49
N PHE A 172 8.44 31.89 4.28
CA PHE A 172 7.46 30.84 4.01
C PHE A 172 7.96 29.48 4.52
N SER A 173 7.15 28.86 5.36
CA SER A 173 7.41 27.62 6.08
C SER A 173 6.10 26.82 6.13
N PRO A 174 6.00 25.67 5.40
CA PRO A 174 4.79 24.86 5.36
C PRO A 174 4.28 24.48 6.76
N VAL A 175 2.96 24.46 6.95
CA VAL A 175 2.33 23.90 8.15
C VAL A 175 2.88 22.49 8.41
N PHE A 176 3.29 22.18 9.63
CA PHE A 176 3.67 20.81 10.02
C PHE A 176 2.47 20.12 10.65
N LYS A 177 2.07 18.97 10.09
CA LYS A 177 0.94 18.16 10.57
C LYS A 177 1.43 16.86 11.23
N PRO A 178 1.77 16.85 12.54
CA PRO A 178 2.23 15.67 13.28
C PRO A 178 1.44 14.37 13.07
N ASN A 179 0.13 14.47 12.83
CA ASN A 179 -0.75 13.30 12.71
C ASN A 179 -0.78 12.69 11.29
N LYS A 180 -0.11 13.31 10.31
CA LYS A 180 0.10 12.72 8.98
C LYS A 180 1.30 11.76 9.03
N LEU A 181 1.27 10.70 8.22
CA LEU A 181 2.24 9.61 8.30
C LEU A 181 3.37 9.64 7.25
N GLY A 182 3.38 10.61 6.33
CA GLY A 182 4.37 10.70 5.25
C GLY A 182 5.77 11.05 5.75
N ASN A 183 6.81 10.45 5.14
CA ASN A 183 8.21 10.63 5.55
C ASN A 183 9.01 11.46 4.54
N VAL A 184 10.06 12.13 5.00
CA VAL A 184 11.13 12.69 4.14
C VAL A 184 12.42 11.94 4.37
N VAL A 185 13.00 11.35 3.32
CA VAL A 185 14.22 10.55 3.38
C VAL A 185 15.29 11.16 2.46
N ASN A 186 16.48 11.44 2.98
CA ASN A 186 17.64 11.84 2.17
C ASN A 186 18.77 10.81 2.28
N MET A 187 19.15 10.25 1.13
CA MET A 187 20.36 9.45 0.92
C MET A 187 21.33 10.13 -0.06
N GLY A 188 20.93 11.25 -0.67
CA GLY A 188 21.55 11.87 -1.83
C GLY A 188 22.18 13.24 -1.55
N ASN A 189 22.40 14.00 -2.62
CA ASN A 189 23.23 15.21 -2.61
C ASN A 189 22.39 16.49 -2.74
N ILE A 190 21.96 17.05 -1.61
CA ILE A 190 21.35 18.39 -1.55
C ILE A 190 22.48 19.43 -1.44
N LYS A 191 22.57 20.31 -2.44
CA LYS A 191 23.48 21.46 -2.54
C LYS A 191 22.63 22.73 -2.58
N ALA A 192 22.40 23.30 -1.40
CA ALA A 192 21.63 24.52 -1.23
C ALA A 192 22.12 25.29 0.00
N ASP A 193 21.93 26.60 0.01
CA ASP A 193 22.31 27.47 1.13
C ASP A 193 21.22 27.50 2.22
N LYS A 194 19.99 27.09 1.90
CA LYS A 194 18.89 26.89 2.86
C LYS A 194 18.16 25.58 2.58
N VAL A 195 18.04 24.71 3.58
CA VAL A 195 17.33 23.41 3.46
C VAL A 195 16.27 23.31 4.56
N LEU A 196 15.05 22.91 4.21
CA LEU A 196 13.97 22.63 5.17
C LEU A 196 13.26 21.32 4.80
N LEU A 197 13.36 20.29 5.65
CA LEU A 197 12.74 18.98 5.43
C LEU A 197 11.70 18.72 6.53
N ILE A 198 10.44 18.48 6.14
CA ILE A 198 9.30 18.37 7.06
C ILE A 198 8.51 17.07 6.80
N GLY A 199 8.35 16.22 7.81
CA GLY A 199 7.48 15.04 7.69
C GLY A 199 7.20 14.36 9.03
N ASN A 200 6.41 13.30 9.03
CA ASN A 200 6.18 12.44 10.20
C ASN A 200 7.52 11.97 10.79
N LYS A 201 8.32 11.35 9.93
CA LYS A 201 9.72 11.05 10.15
C LYS A 201 10.56 11.77 9.10
N VAL A 202 11.67 12.36 9.55
CA VAL A 202 12.74 12.86 8.67
C VAL A 202 13.96 11.96 8.88
N ASP A 203 14.55 11.46 7.80
CA ASP A 203 15.59 10.42 7.85
C ASP A 203 16.77 10.76 6.93
N ILE A 204 17.90 11.12 7.52
CA ILE A 204 19.12 11.43 6.81
C ILE A 204 20.02 10.19 6.89
N GLN A 205 19.99 9.38 5.83
CA GLN A 205 20.71 8.11 5.71
C GLN A 205 22.02 8.26 4.92
N GLY A 206 22.34 9.47 4.45
CA GLY A 206 23.64 9.77 3.89
C GLY A 206 23.65 10.93 2.89
N GLY A 207 24.81 11.12 2.25
CA GLY A 207 25.01 12.10 1.19
C GLY A 207 25.30 13.52 1.71
N LYS A 208 24.87 14.56 0.97
CA LYS A 208 25.08 15.97 1.36
C LYS A 208 23.76 16.62 1.75
N LEU A 209 23.79 17.41 2.82
CA LEU A 209 22.64 18.08 3.41
C LEU A 209 22.86 19.59 3.48
N GLY A 210 23.07 20.19 2.30
CA GLY A 210 23.36 21.61 2.13
C GLY A 210 24.82 21.94 1.77
N ASN A 211 25.07 23.21 1.50
CA ASN A 211 26.39 23.79 1.26
C ASN A 211 27.13 24.07 2.59
N ALA A 212 28.43 24.36 2.57
CA ALA A 212 29.26 24.47 3.77
C ALA A 212 28.80 25.55 4.78
N ASN A 213 28.23 26.67 4.29
CA ASN A 213 27.68 27.73 5.14
C ASN A 213 26.14 27.74 5.14
N SER A 214 25.50 26.60 4.84
CA SER A 214 24.05 26.51 4.71
C SER A 214 23.32 26.39 6.04
N THR A 215 22.09 26.91 6.10
CA THR A 215 21.17 26.66 7.21
C THR A 215 20.24 25.50 6.87
N THR A 216 20.42 24.36 7.52
CA THR A 216 19.53 23.19 7.39
C THR A 216 18.58 23.12 8.58
N HIS A 217 17.29 22.83 8.34
CA HIS A 217 16.30 22.56 9.38
C HIS A 217 15.51 21.29 9.09
N LEU A 218 15.50 20.34 10.03
CA LEU A 218 14.77 19.08 9.97
C LEU A 218 13.60 19.10 10.97
N VAL A 219 12.38 18.82 10.53
CA VAL A 219 11.16 18.95 11.35
C VAL A 219 10.31 17.68 11.26
N GLY A 220 9.99 17.08 12.40
CA GLY A 220 9.09 15.93 12.42
C GLY A 220 8.78 15.41 13.82
N ASN A 221 7.99 14.33 13.90
CA ASN A 221 7.81 13.61 15.16
C ASN A 221 9.13 12.94 15.57
N ASN A 222 9.76 12.26 14.62
CA ASN A 222 10.99 11.52 14.85
C ASN A 222 12.02 11.88 13.77
N VAL A 223 13.18 12.42 14.17
CA VAL A 223 14.24 12.83 13.24
C VAL A 223 15.46 11.94 13.44
N TYR A 224 15.96 11.36 12.35
CA TYR A 224 17.06 10.41 12.32
C TYR A 224 18.21 10.98 11.48
N ILE A 225 19.43 10.96 12.00
CA ILE A 225 20.63 11.43 11.33
C ILE A 225 21.71 10.35 11.46
N ASP A 226 22.01 9.62 10.39
CA ASP A 226 23.24 8.83 10.28
C ASP A 226 24.42 9.80 10.07
N ALA A 227 25.20 10.01 11.13
CA ALA A 227 26.27 10.98 11.16
C ALA A 227 27.63 10.43 10.66
N ASP A 228 27.69 9.14 10.30
CA ASP A 228 28.83 8.53 9.60
C ASP A 228 28.61 8.53 8.08
N SER A 229 27.37 8.35 7.62
CA SER A 229 27.01 8.35 6.19
C SER A 229 26.68 9.75 5.64
N ALA A 230 26.20 10.68 6.47
CA ALA A 230 25.78 12.01 6.04
C ALA A 230 26.87 13.07 6.31
N ASN A 231 27.17 13.86 5.28
CA ASN A 231 28.20 14.87 5.33
C ASN A 231 27.64 16.20 5.90
N LEU A 232 27.72 16.32 7.23
CA LEU A 232 27.17 17.41 8.04
C LEU A 232 28.04 18.69 7.97
N ASN A 233 28.20 19.25 6.76
CA ASN A 233 29.12 20.38 6.50
C ASN A 233 28.76 21.69 7.23
N SER A 234 27.58 21.82 7.83
CA SER A 234 27.05 23.04 8.44
C SER A 234 26.18 22.75 9.67
N THR A 235 25.64 23.80 10.29
CA THR A 235 24.69 23.67 11.41
C THR A 235 23.34 23.11 10.93
N ILE A 236 22.88 22.06 11.60
CA ILE A 236 21.61 21.38 11.37
C ILE A 236 20.70 21.66 12.56
N ASN A 237 19.75 22.55 12.34
CA ASN A 237 18.64 22.80 13.25
C ASN A 237 17.68 21.61 13.18
N VAL A 238 17.17 21.15 14.33
CA VAL A 238 16.25 20.02 14.40
C VAL A 238 15.10 20.31 15.34
N THR A 239 13.88 20.10 14.87
CA THR A 239 12.65 20.12 15.66
C THR A 239 12.04 18.74 15.62
N ALA A 240 12.49 17.87 16.54
CA ALA A 240 11.90 16.54 16.74
C ALA A 240 10.88 16.61 17.88
N THR A 241 9.57 16.57 17.58
CA THR A 241 8.52 16.76 18.59
C THR A 241 8.29 15.55 19.49
N GLN A 242 8.88 14.38 19.17
CA GLN A 242 8.90 13.19 20.02
C GLN A 242 10.35 12.74 20.33
N ASN A 243 11.13 12.37 19.31
CA ASN A 243 12.50 11.83 19.50
C ASN A 243 13.47 12.29 18.41
N GLY A 244 14.62 12.83 18.80
CA GLY A 244 15.80 12.91 17.93
C GLY A 244 16.65 11.64 18.05
N TYR A 245 17.25 11.18 16.95
CA TYR A 245 18.18 10.06 16.91
C TYR A 245 19.43 10.45 16.13
N ILE A 246 20.59 10.40 16.78
CA ILE A 246 21.89 10.45 16.11
C ILE A 246 22.36 9.00 15.99
N GLN A 247 22.73 8.59 14.78
CA GLN A 247 23.09 7.20 14.47
C GLN A 247 24.55 7.15 14.01
N ARG A 248 25.25 6.11 14.46
CA ARG A 248 26.61 5.76 14.02
C ARG A 248 26.68 4.30 13.56
N GLN A 249 27.63 3.99 12.69
CA GLN A 249 27.94 2.61 12.31
C GLN A 249 28.85 1.97 13.36
N MET A 250 28.54 0.75 13.80
CA MET A 250 29.28 0.07 14.87
C MET A 250 30.77 -0.09 14.53
N ASN A 251 31.10 -0.35 13.26
CA ASN A 251 32.49 -0.39 12.79
C ASN A 251 33.22 0.97 12.91
N LYS A 252 32.56 2.10 12.63
CA LYS A 252 33.16 3.45 12.73
C LYS A 252 33.37 3.83 14.19
N PHE A 253 32.33 3.65 14.99
CA PHE A 253 32.37 3.88 16.44
C PHE A 253 33.50 3.07 17.12
N ALA A 254 33.67 1.79 16.79
CA ALA A 254 34.75 0.98 17.34
C ALA A 254 36.16 1.44 16.88
N ASN A 255 36.32 1.81 15.60
CA ASN A 255 37.58 2.35 15.07
C ASN A 255 37.95 3.71 15.70
N ASP A 256 36.95 4.53 16.06
CA ASP A 256 37.11 5.77 16.82
C ASP A 256 37.33 5.54 18.33
N ASN A 257 37.85 4.37 18.72
CA ASN A 257 38.09 3.94 20.09
C ASN A 257 36.82 3.95 20.98
N TYR A 258 35.67 3.58 20.40
CA TYR A 258 34.35 3.57 21.06
C TYR A 258 33.93 4.96 21.59
N ASN A 259 34.31 6.04 20.89
CA ASN A 259 33.84 7.40 21.16
C ASN A 259 32.63 7.74 20.25
N PHE A 260 31.50 8.14 20.83
CA PHE A 260 30.32 8.48 20.03
C PHE A 260 30.41 9.90 19.45
N GLY A 261 31.12 10.81 20.12
CA GLY A 261 31.20 12.22 19.75
C GLY A 261 30.00 13.05 20.21
N ASN A 262 30.21 14.38 20.23
CA ASN A 262 29.27 15.34 20.82
C ASN A 262 28.39 16.07 19.78
N TYR A 263 28.65 15.90 18.48
CA TYR A 263 27.86 16.44 17.36
C TYR A 263 27.30 17.86 17.53
N THR A 264 28.15 18.81 17.94
CA THR A 264 27.77 20.20 18.30
C THR A 264 27.21 21.04 17.14
N ASN A 265 27.32 20.53 15.91
CA ASN A 265 26.69 21.04 14.70
C ASN A 265 25.23 20.58 14.52
N ILE A 266 24.72 19.64 15.32
CA ILE A 266 23.29 19.32 15.42
C ILE A 266 22.71 20.07 16.62
N GLN A 267 21.68 20.89 16.39
CA GLN A 267 21.11 21.79 17.40
C GLN A 267 19.60 21.59 17.51
N ASN A 268 19.09 21.39 18.73
CA ASN A 268 17.65 21.41 18.96
C ASN A 268 17.12 22.84 18.79
N THR A 269 16.08 23.01 17.98
CA THR A 269 15.40 24.30 17.79
C THR A 269 13.89 24.11 17.75
N ASN A 270 13.16 25.19 17.96
CA ASN A 270 11.75 25.24 17.64
C ASN A 270 11.54 25.44 16.12
N TYR A 271 10.36 25.08 15.63
CA TYR A 271 9.92 25.36 14.26
C TYR A 271 8.67 26.23 14.29
N THR A 272 8.75 27.43 13.74
CA THR A 272 7.61 28.35 13.60
C THR A 272 7.11 28.35 12.16
N GLU A 273 5.82 28.11 12.01
CA GLU A 273 5.10 28.06 10.73
C GLU A 273 4.76 29.45 10.19
N THR A 274 4.37 29.52 8.91
CA THR A 274 3.90 30.77 8.26
C THR A 274 2.70 31.41 8.98
N ASN A 275 1.90 30.63 9.72
CA ASN A 275 0.73 31.09 10.50
C ASN A 275 1.10 31.54 11.94
N GLY A 276 2.36 31.44 12.35
CA GLY A 276 2.83 31.77 13.71
C GLY A 276 2.78 30.63 14.74
N GLN A 277 2.15 29.49 14.43
CA GLN A 277 2.19 28.29 15.28
C GLN A 277 3.64 27.83 15.43
N THR A 278 4.04 27.51 16.66
CA THR A 278 5.40 27.06 16.98
C THR A 278 5.38 25.66 17.58
N HIS A 279 6.14 24.75 16.96
CA HIS A 279 6.39 23.41 17.47
C HIS A 279 7.71 23.40 18.24
N ASN A 280 7.69 22.85 19.46
CA ASN A 280 8.87 22.75 20.31
C ASN A 280 9.68 21.50 19.96
N GLY A 281 11.00 21.65 19.82
CA GLY A 281 11.90 20.51 19.59
C GLY A 281 12.31 19.84 20.91
N SER A 282 12.45 18.51 20.90
CA SER A 282 12.96 17.74 22.03
C SER A 282 14.47 17.90 22.19
N ASN A 283 14.93 18.31 23.38
CA ASN A 283 16.36 18.40 23.71
C ASN A 283 17.06 17.03 23.77
N ASN A 284 16.30 15.93 23.90
CA ASN A 284 16.85 14.61 24.19
C ASN A 284 17.07 13.80 22.91
N PHE A 285 18.25 13.96 22.31
CA PHE A 285 18.72 13.13 21.20
C PHE A 285 19.25 11.80 21.73
N LYS A 286 18.70 10.70 21.22
CA LYS A 286 19.13 9.34 21.53
C LYS A 286 20.38 8.99 20.73
N LYS A 287 21.37 8.39 21.39
CA LYS A 287 22.55 7.77 20.75
C LYS A 287 22.15 6.40 20.19
N VAL A 288 22.39 6.15 18.90
CA VAL A 288 22.05 4.88 18.23
C VAL A 288 23.28 4.30 17.53
N LEU A 289 23.47 2.97 17.63
CA LEU A 289 24.46 2.24 16.83
C LEU A 289 23.78 1.26 15.87
N THR A 290 24.15 1.30 14.59
CA THR A 290 23.72 0.34 13.57
C THR A 290 24.73 -0.80 13.43
N ILE A 291 24.23 -2.02 13.28
CA ILE A 291 25.00 -3.26 13.07
C ILE A 291 24.46 -3.90 11.79
N GLY A 292 25.34 -4.24 10.85
CA GLY A 292 24.94 -4.77 9.53
C GLY A 292 25.37 -3.91 8.34
N ASN A 293 26.31 -2.98 8.54
CA ASN A 293 26.75 -1.99 7.56
C ASN A 293 27.87 -2.51 6.61
N MET A 294 28.35 -3.74 6.81
CA MET A 294 29.46 -4.31 6.05
C MET A 294 29.00 -4.88 4.69
N GLU A 295 29.97 -5.18 3.84
CA GLU A 295 29.81 -5.70 2.47
C GLU A 295 28.93 -6.96 2.32
N ASN A 296 28.84 -7.81 3.36
CA ASN A 296 28.06 -9.04 3.34
C ASN A 296 27.72 -9.53 4.76
N GLU A 297 26.80 -10.50 4.83
CA GLU A 297 26.24 -11.02 6.10
C GLU A 297 27.28 -11.66 7.03
N LYS A 298 28.37 -12.24 6.51
CA LYS A 298 29.48 -12.78 7.32
C LYS A 298 30.41 -11.66 7.80
N ALA A 299 30.69 -10.68 6.94
CA ALA A 299 31.46 -9.50 7.33
C ALA A 299 30.76 -8.73 8.48
N ASN A 300 29.42 -8.69 8.48
CA ASN A 300 28.60 -8.11 9.55
C ASN A 300 28.84 -8.71 10.95
N ALA A 301 29.32 -9.96 11.06
CA ALA A 301 29.69 -10.55 12.35
C ALA A 301 30.84 -9.78 13.03
N THR A 302 31.65 -9.03 12.27
CA THR A 302 32.67 -8.10 12.79
C THR A 302 32.05 -6.94 13.57
N GLU A 303 30.89 -6.44 13.14
CA GLU A 303 30.18 -5.39 13.89
C GLU A 303 29.51 -5.94 15.15
N TRP A 304 28.99 -7.17 15.12
CA TRP A 304 28.54 -7.83 16.35
C TRP A 304 29.69 -8.11 17.31
N PHE A 305 30.88 -8.48 16.81
CA PHE A 305 32.10 -8.63 17.63
C PHE A 305 32.43 -7.32 18.35
N TYR A 306 32.44 -6.19 17.65
CA TYR A 306 32.65 -4.89 18.27
C TYR A 306 31.55 -4.55 19.28
N PHE A 307 30.27 -4.80 18.96
CA PHE A 307 29.16 -4.54 19.87
C PHE A 307 29.27 -5.35 21.17
N ALA A 308 29.40 -6.67 21.06
CA ALA A 308 29.50 -7.56 22.21
C ALA A 308 30.76 -7.26 23.04
N LYS A 309 31.90 -7.02 22.39
CA LYS A 309 33.15 -6.64 23.08
C LYS A 309 33.02 -5.29 23.80
N GLY A 310 32.64 -4.24 23.09
CA GLY A 310 32.47 -2.89 23.65
C GLY A 310 31.46 -2.84 24.79
N TRP A 311 30.39 -3.64 24.69
CA TRP A 311 29.38 -3.76 25.74
C TRP A 311 29.91 -4.51 26.97
N ASN A 312 30.43 -5.73 26.78
CA ASN A 312 30.88 -6.62 27.87
C ASN A 312 32.16 -6.11 28.57
N GLU A 313 33.05 -5.42 27.85
CA GLU A 313 34.30 -4.85 28.39
C GLU A 313 34.13 -3.36 28.81
N TYR A 314 32.90 -2.83 28.78
CA TYR A 314 32.56 -1.44 29.19
C TYR A 314 33.38 -0.35 28.45
N ILE A 315 33.68 -0.56 27.17
CA ILE A 315 34.61 0.30 26.41
C ILE A 315 33.92 1.60 25.99
N GLY A 316 34.51 2.73 26.38
CA GLY A 316 34.14 4.07 25.94
C GLY A 316 32.67 4.42 26.16
N ASP A 317 32.05 5.00 25.15
CA ASP A 317 30.67 5.47 25.18
C ASP A 317 29.62 4.34 25.07
N THR A 318 30.01 3.05 24.94
CA THR A 318 29.08 1.97 24.55
C THR A 318 27.89 1.82 25.51
N GLN A 319 28.10 2.07 26.80
CA GLN A 319 27.04 2.04 27.83
C GLN A 319 26.15 3.31 27.82
N SER A 320 26.60 4.39 27.19
CA SER A 320 25.80 5.63 26.98
C SER A 320 24.84 5.53 25.79
N VAL A 321 24.98 4.54 24.92
CA VAL A 321 24.13 4.31 23.74
C VAL A 321 22.73 3.87 24.18
N ASP A 322 21.68 4.42 23.58
CA ASP A 322 20.28 4.17 23.98
C ASP A 322 19.65 3.00 23.21
N GLU A 323 20.05 2.81 21.95
CA GLU A 323 19.48 1.84 21.04
C GLU A 323 20.51 1.25 20.08
N PHE A 324 20.47 -0.06 19.91
CA PHE A 324 21.22 -0.80 18.91
C PHE A 324 20.25 -1.31 17.84
N ARG A 325 20.58 -1.17 16.55
CA ARG A 325 19.69 -1.52 15.43
C ARG A 325 20.39 -2.43 14.44
N LEU A 326 19.74 -3.51 14.00
CA LEU A 326 20.20 -4.23 12.82
C LEU A 326 19.81 -3.44 11.55
N VAL A 327 20.72 -3.37 10.58
CA VAL A 327 20.49 -2.84 9.22
C VAL A 327 20.89 -3.84 8.12
N GLY A 328 21.31 -5.04 8.53
CA GLY A 328 21.67 -6.18 7.69
C GLY A 328 21.64 -7.47 8.51
N ASN A 329 21.50 -8.61 7.84
CA ASN A 329 21.60 -9.92 8.49
C ASN A 329 23.04 -10.19 8.95
N VAL A 330 23.20 -11.09 9.93
CA VAL A 330 24.50 -11.46 10.51
C VAL A 330 24.68 -12.97 10.51
N ASP A 331 25.69 -13.48 9.81
CA ASP A 331 26.06 -14.91 9.73
C ASP A 331 27.29 -15.17 10.61
N PHE A 332 27.07 -15.81 11.76
CA PHE A 332 28.11 -16.11 12.75
C PHE A 332 29.00 -17.31 12.39
N SER A 333 28.81 -17.93 11.22
CA SER A 333 29.67 -19.04 10.75
C SER A 333 29.83 -20.21 11.76
N GLY A 334 28.81 -20.47 12.58
CA GLY A 334 28.84 -21.46 13.66
C GLY A 334 28.79 -22.92 13.20
N ASN A 335 28.32 -23.19 11.97
CA ASN A 335 28.40 -24.47 11.25
C ASN A 335 28.15 -25.72 12.12
N LYS A 336 27.16 -25.65 13.02
CA LYS A 336 26.76 -26.73 13.94
C LYS A 336 27.88 -27.28 14.84
N GLY A 337 28.95 -26.50 15.08
CA GLY A 337 30.12 -26.97 15.82
C GLY A 337 30.99 -27.97 15.06
N GLN A 338 30.84 -28.08 13.74
CA GLN A 338 31.49 -29.12 12.93
C GLN A 338 32.79 -28.61 12.28
N GLY A 339 33.86 -29.39 12.47
CA GLY A 339 35.22 -29.08 12.00
C GLY A 339 36.09 -28.41 13.07
N VAL A 340 37.16 -27.77 12.65
CA VAL A 340 38.13 -27.09 13.51
C VAL A 340 37.63 -25.67 13.87
N GLU A 341 37.50 -25.39 15.17
CA GLU A 341 37.11 -24.08 15.69
C GLU A 341 38.12 -23.00 15.24
N GLY A 342 37.62 -21.83 14.84
CA GLY A 342 38.41 -20.73 14.27
C GLY A 342 38.81 -20.92 12.79
N ARG A 343 38.48 -22.06 12.16
CA ARG A 343 38.73 -22.33 10.73
C ARG A 343 37.46 -22.70 9.98
N ASP A 344 36.85 -23.81 10.37
CA ASP A 344 35.69 -24.39 9.70
C ASP A 344 34.37 -23.90 10.33
N TRP A 345 34.45 -23.46 11.59
CA TRP A 345 33.36 -22.84 12.33
C TRP A 345 33.87 -21.84 13.38
N GLN A 346 32.99 -20.97 13.89
CA GLN A 346 33.28 -20.03 14.98
C GLN A 346 32.35 -20.29 16.18
N ASN A 347 32.91 -20.33 17.39
CA ASN A 347 32.14 -20.50 18.61
C ASN A 347 31.58 -19.15 19.06
N TYR A 348 30.26 -19.02 19.15
CA TYR A 348 29.62 -17.77 19.58
C TYR A 348 30.01 -17.38 21.03
N ALA A 349 30.34 -18.36 21.88
CA ALA A 349 30.80 -18.10 23.24
C ALA A 349 32.26 -17.60 23.33
N ASN A 350 33.08 -17.82 22.29
CA ASN A 350 34.48 -17.43 22.18
C ASN A 350 34.86 -17.24 20.69
N TYR A 351 34.39 -16.15 20.10
CA TYR A 351 34.51 -15.88 18.67
C TYR A 351 35.84 -15.16 18.40
N CYS A 352 36.65 -15.68 17.47
CA CYS A 352 38.01 -15.20 17.24
C CYS A 352 38.17 -14.56 15.86
N LEU A 353 38.62 -13.30 15.81
CA LEU A 353 38.92 -12.55 14.60
C LEU A 353 40.42 -12.26 14.48
N ASN A 354 40.97 -12.48 13.27
CA ASN A 354 42.38 -12.25 12.99
C ASN A 354 42.75 -10.77 13.21
N GLY A 355 43.82 -10.52 13.97
CA GLY A 355 44.25 -9.17 14.36
C GLY A 355 43.44 -8.50 15.49
N LEU A 356 42.25 -9.03 15.86
CA LEU A 356 41.38 -8.45 16.90
C LEU A 356 41.30 -9.29 18.19
N GLY A 357 41.75 -10.55 18.13
CA GLY A 357 41.68 -11.50 19.23
C GLY A 357 40.32 -12.20 19.31
N CYS A 358 40.00 -12.74 20.48
CA CYS A 358 38.72 -13.42 20.73
C CYS A 358 37.85 -12.63 21.72
N THR A 359 36.53 -12.77 21.62
CA THR A 359 35.56 -12.22 22.58
C THR A 359 34.35 -13.14 22.70
N SER A 360 33.54 -12.97 23.75
CA SER A 360 32.24 -13.64 23.81
C SER A 360 31.20 -12.79 23.09
N MET A 361 30.49 -13.38 22.11
CA MET A 361 29.38 -12.71 21.41
C MET A 361 28.10 -12.67 22.28
N ILE A 362 28.09 -13.41 23.39
CA ILE A 362 27.02 -13.44 24.39
C ILE A 362 26.97 -12.08 25.09
N VAL A 363 25.96 -11.27 24.80
CA VAL A 363 25.84 -9.92 25.37
C VAL A 363 25.27 -10.00 26.79
N THR A 364 26.02 -9.56 27.80
CA THR A 364 25.65 -9.71 29.22
C THR A 364 25.17 -8.41 29.86
N SER A 365 24.29 -8.49 30.86
CA SER A 365 23.76 -7.33 31.60
C SER A 365 23.16 -6.23 30.73
N PHE A 366 22.56 -6.59 29.59
CA PHE A 366 22.03 -5.64 28.61
C PHE A 366 20.80 -4.90 29.16
N ALA A 367 20.80 -3.57 29.03
CA ALA A 367 19.81 -2.69 29.69
C ALA A 367 19.33 -1.54 28.79
N LYS A 368 19.29 -1.76 27.47
CA LYS A 368 19.00 -0.75 26.44
C LYS A 368 17.95 -1.28 25.44
N THR A 369 17.69 -0.51 24.38
CA THR A 369 16.85 -0.99 23.28
C THR A 369 17.69 -1.76 22.26
N PHE A 370 17.20 -2.90 21.78
CA PHE A 370 17.70 -3.60 20.60
C PHE A 370 16.56 -3.80 19.59
N ASP A 371 16.64 -3.18 18.42
CA ASP A 371 15.67 -3.36 17.33
C ASP A 371 16.30 -4.18 16.20
N GLY A 372 15.85 -5.42 16.05
CA GLY A 372 16.27 -6.30 14.97
C GLY A 372 15.78 -5.87 13.60
N GLN A 373 14.81 -4.94 13.51
CA GLN A 373 14.33 -4.36 12.24
C GLN A 373 13.95 -5.43 11.18
N GLY A 374 13.53 -6.62 11.62
CA GLY A 374 13.21 -7.80 10.79
C GLY A 374 14.40 -8.62 10.31
N TYR A 375 15.63 -8.12 10.44
CA TYR A 375 16.85 -8.81 10.01
C TYR A 375 17.14 -10.05 10.85
N THR A 376 17.89 -10.98 10.26
CA THR A 376 18.15 -12.31 10.83
C THR A 376 19.57 -12.43 11.37
N LEU A 377 19.68 -12.86 12.63
CA LEU A 377 20.89 -13.45 13.21
C LEU A 377 20.92 -14.94 12.88
N LYS A 378 21.94 -15.42 12.17
CA LYS A 378 21.97 -16.79 11.65
C LYS A 378 23.28 -17.54 11.85
N ASN A 379 23.20 -18.87 11.73
CA ASN A 379 24.34 -19.78 11.76
C ASN A 379 25.09 -19.72 13.10
N ILE A 380 24.37 -19.96 14.19
CA ILE A 380 24.85 -19.79 15.57
C ILE A 380 25.16 -21.17 16.17
N ASN A 381 26.29 -21.30 16.86
CA ASN A 381 26.59 -22.46 17.70
C ASN A 381 27.29 -22.00 18.98
N ILE A 382 26.80 -22.44 20.14
CA ILE A 382 27.30 -22.01 21.45
C ILE A 382 27.82 -23.22 22.23
N ASP A 383 29.14 -23.34 22.44
CA ASP A 383 29.70 -24.35 23.34
C ASP A 383 30.52 -23.64 24.43
N THR A 384 30.12 -23.81 25.70
CA THR A 384 30.84 -23.24 26.85
C THR A 384 31.70 -24.27 27.60
N SER A 385 31.64 -25.55 27.21
CA SER A 385 32.30 -26.64 27.95
C SER A 385 33.83 -26.61 27.87
N SER A 386 34.40 -26.03 26.81
CA SER A 386 35.85 -25.83 26.62
C SER A 386 36.39 -24.55 27.26
N LEU A 387 35.53 -23.66 27.78
CA LEU A 387 35.95 -22.36 28.29
C LEU A 387 36.52 -22.46 29.72
N SER A 388 37.58 -21.70 29.98
CA SER A 388 38.17 -21.53 31.32
C SER A 388 37.23 -20.75 32.26
N ASN A 389 36.65 -19.65 31.77
CA ASN A 389 35.65 -18.86 32.47
C ASN A 389 34.27 -19.10 31.83
N LYS A 390 33.47 -19.96 32.45
CA LYS A 390 32.16 -20.36 31.92
C LYS A 390 31.07 -19.34 32.27
N PRO A 391 30.30 -18.82 31.30
CA PRO A 391 29.22 -17.88 31.58
C PRO A 391 28.03 -18.57 32.26
N TYR A 392 27.60 -18.04 33.42
CA TYR A 392 26.46 -18.56 34.19
C TYR A 392 25.09 -18.33 33.49
N PHE A 393 25.02 -17.37 32.56
CA PHE A 393 23.85 -17.12 31.72
C PHE A 393 24.23 -17.24 30.24
N VAL A 394 23.50 -18.07 29.49
CA VAL A 394 23.86 -18.49 28.12
C VAL A 394 22.68 -18.28 27.16
N GLY A 395 22.97 -17.70 26.00
CA GLY A 395 22.05 -17.41 24.91
C GLY A 395 22.70 -16.45 23.91
N ILE A 396 21.92 -15.86 23.00
CA ILE A 396 22.37 -14.72 22.17
C ILE A 396 22.69 -13.53 23.08
N PHE A 397 21.79 -13.28 24.04
CA PHE A 397 22.02 -12.48 25.22
C PHE A 397 22.28 -13.40 26.41
N GLY A 398 23.30 -13.11 27.21
CA GLY A 398 23.51 -13.82 28.49
C GLY A 398 22.45 -13.38 29.48
N SER A 399 22.41 -12.09 29.80
CA SER A 399 21.42 -11.52 30.70
C SER A 399 20.93 -10.15 30.25
N THR A 400 19.66 -9.84 30.55
CA THR A 400 19.02 -8.56 30.24
C THR A 400 18.25 -8.04 31.45
N ASN A 401 18.39 -6.76 31.80
CA ASN A 401 17.62 -6.11 32.86
C ASN A 401 17.10 -4.74 32.40
N ASN A 402 15.78 -4.51 32.44
CA ASN A 402 15.15 -3.28 31.92
C ASN A 402 15.45 -3.01 30.42
N ALA A 403 15.66 -4.08 29.65
CA ALA A 403 15.89 -4.02 28.20
C ALA A 403 14.58 -4.03 27.39
N THR A 404 14.64 -3.52 26.17
CA THR A 404 13.56 -3.65 25.17
C THR A 404 14.13 -4.29 23.92
N ILE A 405 13.80 -5.54 23.64
CA ILE A 405 14.32 -6.29 22.48
C ILE A 405 13.17 -6.65 21.54
N LYS A 406 13.25 -6.23 20.28
CA LYS A 406 12.11 -6.29 19.36
C LYS A 406 12.49 -6.61 17.93
N ASN A 407 11.51 -7.11 17.16
CA ASN A 407 11.53 -7.24 15.70
C ASN A 407 12.73 -8.05 15.16
N ILE A 408 13.10 -9.17 15.79
CA ILE A 408 14.34 -9.89 15.46
C ILE A 408 14.07 -11.33 15.04
N ASN A 409 14.69 -11.75 13.94
CA ASN A 409 14.65 -13.12 13.46
C ASN A 409 15.96 -13.85 13.82
N VAL A 410 15.84 -15.13 14.18
CA VAL A 410 16.96 -15.98 14.57
C VAL A 410 16.85 -17.33 13.86
N ASP A 411 17.93 -17.77 13.23
CA ASP A 411 18.04 -19.09 12.59
C ASP A 411 19.38 -19.75 12.95
N TYR A 412 19.34 -20.71 13.88
CA TYR A 412 20.55 -21.43 14.29
C TYR A 412 21.11 -22.33 13.17
N MET A 413 20.38 -22.56 12.07
CA MET A 413 20.77 -23.40 10.94
C MET A 413 21.18 -24.83 11.34
N GLY A 414 20.62 -25.33 12.44
CA GLY A 414 20.90 -26.63 13.05
C GLY A 414 22.05 -26.64 14.07
N GLY A 415 22.60 -25.47 14.43
CA GLY A 415 23.58 -25.36 15.53
C GLY A 415 22.93 -25.38 16.91
N GLY A 416 23.66 -25.87 17.91
CA GLY A 416 23.14 -26.14 19.25
C GLY A 416 23.65 -25.16 20.30
N ILE A 417 23.23 -25.43 21.54
CA ILE A 417 23.74 -24.78 22.75
C ILE A 417 24.16 -25.87 23.74
N LYS A 418 25.43 -25.86 24.13
CA LYS A 418 26.02 -26.82 25.07
C LYS A 418 26.69 -26.06 26.20
N ALA A 419 26.05 -26.07 27.36
CA ALA A 419 26.53 -25.42 28.58
C ALA A 419 26.99 -26.43 29.64
N THR A 420 27.81 -25.98 30.59
CA THR A 420 28.22 -26.79 31.76
C THR A 420 28.27 -25.96 33.04
N ASP A 421 28.30 -26.65 34.17
CA ASP A 421 28.47 -26.13 35.55
C ASP A 421 27.35 -25.19 36.03
N GLY A 422 26.11 -25.59 35.78
CA GLY A 422 24.93 -24.97 36.39
C GLY A 422 24.49 -23.66 35.72
N ALA A 423 24.59 -23.59 34.40
CA ALA A 423 24.14 -22.43 33.64
C ALA A 423 22.60 -22.30 33.58
N ARG A 424 22.14 -21.06 33.38
CA ARG A 424 20.79 -20.73 32.87
C ARG A 424 20.89 -20.49 31.37
N VAL A 425 20.20 -21.32 30.58
CA VAL A 425 20.41 -21.45 29.14
C VAL A 425 19.11 -21.19 28.40
N GLY A 426 19.12 -20.24 27.46
CA GLY A 426 18.00 -19.95 26.57
C GLY A 426 18.43 -19.88 25.11
N GLY A 427 17.58 -20.35 24.18
CA GLY A 427 17.79 -20.15 22.74
C GLY A 427 17.94 -18.68 22.32
N PHE A 428 17.40 -17.75 23.13
CA PHE A 428 17.57 -16.31 22.98
C PHE A 428 18.31 -15.67 24.17
N VAL A 429 17.89 -15.94 25.41
CA VAL A 429 18.38 -15.22 26.60
C VAL A 429 18.58 -16.12 27.83
N GLY A 430 19.75 -16.07 28.48
CA GLY A 430 20.03 -16.87 29.68
C GLY A 430 19.20 -16.45 30.91
N PHE A 431 19.09 -15.14 31.16
CA PHE A 431 18.25 -14.56 32.22
C PHE A 431 17.64 -13.21 31.80
N ALA A 432 16.33 -13.06 31.92
CA ALA A 432 15.62 -11.82 31.62
C ALA A 432 14.88 -11.25 32.84
N SER A 433 15.02 -9.94 33.10
CA SER A 433 14.27 -9.24 34.14
C SER A 433 13.80 -7.84 33.74
N ASN A 434 12.63 -7.42 34.26
CA ASN A 434 12.08 -6.06 34.14
C ASN A 434 11.94 -5.53 32.69
N GLY A 435 11.93 -6.42 31.68
CA GLY A 435 12.12 -6.06 30.27
C GLY A 435 10.91 -6.32 29.38
N THR A 436 11.04 -5.95 28.10
CA THR A 436 10.06 -6.28 27.05
C THR A 436 10.72 -6.97 25.86
N PHE A 437 10.04 -8.00 25.35
CA PHE A 437 10.45 -8.81 24.21
C PHE A 437 9.27 -8.94 23.24
N SER A 438 9.42 -8.49 21.99
CA SER A 438 8.30 -8.48 21.04
C SER A 438 8.65 -8.76 19.58
N ASN A 439 7.76 -9.45 18.86
CA ASN A 439 7.91 -9.80 17.43
C ASN A 439 9.23 -10.54 17.16
N ILE A 440 9.39 -11.74 17.74
CA ILE A 440 10.63 -12.51 17.68
C ILE A 440 10.37 -13.91 17.10
N SER A 441 11.23 -14.39 16.19
CA SER A 441 11.22 -15.79 15.75
C SER A 441 12.56 -16.49 16.01
N LEU A 442 12.50 -17.71 16.54
CA LEU A 442 13.63 -18.62 16.74
C LEU A 442 13.42 -19.88 15.92
N ASN A 443 14.40 -20.24 15.09
CA ASN A 443 14.25 -21.30 14.11
C ASN A 443 15.46 -22.24 14.09
N ASN A 444 15.20 -23.52 13.83
CA ASN A 444 16.19 -24.55 13.48
C ASN A 444 17.34 -24.68 14.50
N ILE A 445 17.00 -24.78 15.78
CA ILE A 445 17.99 -25.01 16.84
C ILE A 445 18.31 -26.50 16.92
N GLY A 446 19.61 -26.81 17.07
CA GLY A 446 20.08 -28.13 17.47
C GLY A 446 19.70 -28.43 18.92
N ASP A 447 20.46 -29.30 19.58
CA ASP A 447 20.20 -29.62 20.98
C ASP A 447 20.57 -28.44 21.89
N ILE A 448 19.66 -28.11 22.83
CA ILE A 448 19.90 -27.16 23.92
C ILE A 448 20.14 -28.00 25.18
N SER A 449 21.39 -28.02 25.65
CA SER A 449 21.84 -28.93 26.70
C SER A 449 22.63 -28.20 27.79
N SER A 450 22.45 -28.62 29.04
CA SER A 450 23.24 -28.14 30.17
C SER A 450 23.43 -29.23 31.22
N SER A 451 24.67 -29.44 31.66
CA SER A 451 25.01 -30.38 32.74
C SER A 451 25.76 -29.69 33.87
N SER A 452 25.40 -29.99 35.12
CA SER A 452 26.06 -29.45 36.31
C SER A 452 26.85 -30.54 37.04
N SER A 453 28.18 -30.41 37.03
CA SER A 453 29.11 -31.35 37.68
C SER A 453 29.22 -31.15 39.20
N SER A 454 28.51 -30.15 39.74
CA SER A 454 28.59 -29.70 41.13
C SER A 454 27.24 -29.16 41.61
N VAL A 455 27.20 -28.52 42.79
CA VAL A 455 25.99 -27.99 43.46
C VAL A 455 25.34 -26.77 42.75
N GLY A 456 25.55 -26.58 41.46
CA GLY A 456 24.88 -25.58 40.63
C GLY A 456 23.52 -26.05 40.11
N PHE A 457 22.50 -25.18 40.21
CA PHE A 457 21.20 -25.34 39.55
C PHE A 457 21.34 -25.26 38.02
N SER A 458 20.47 -25.90 37.22
CA SER A 458 20.48 -25.65 35.78
C SER A 458 19.08 -25.47 35.20
N TYR A 459 18.88 -24.37 34.48
CA TYR A 459 17.58 -23.98 33.94
C TYR A 459 17.68 -23.82 32.41
N ILE A 460 16.98 -24.65 31.64
CA ILE A 460 17.17 -24.80 30.19
C ILE A 460 15.85 -24.55 29.45
N GLY A 461 15.78 -23.48 28.66
CA GLY A 461 14.58 -23.09 27.92
C GLY A 461 14.81 -22.95 26.42
N GLY A 462 13.79 -23.27 25.61
CA GLY A 462 13.84 -23.03 24.16
C GLY A 462 14.00 -21.55 23.79
N PHE A 463 13.50 -20.62 24.63
CA PHE A 463 13.72 -19.18 24.48
C PHE A 463 14.59 -18.61 25.61
N ALA A 464 14.21 -18.85 26.86
CA ALA A 464 14.86 -18.25 28.02
C ALA A 464 15.26 -19.27 29.09
N GLY A 465 16.47 -19.15 29.65
CA GLY A 465 16.86 -19.94 30.81
C GLY A 465 16.00 -19.62 32.04
N ASN A 466 15.65 -18.34 32.23
CA ASN A 466 14.85 -17.87 33.36
C ASN A 466 14.30 -16.46 33.07
N ALA A 467 13.07 -16.14 33.50
CA ALA A 467 12.46 -14.83 33.27
C ALA A 467 11.58 -14.37 34.44
N GLY A 468 11.84 -13.16 34.98
CA GLY A 468 11.11 -12.59 36.12
C GLY A 468 10.70 -11.13 35.87
N ASP A 469 9.41 -10.81 36.04
CA ASP A 469 8.86 -9.46 35.80
C ASP A 469 9.10 -8.96 34.35
N VAL A 470 8.90 -9.83 33.36
CA VAL A 470 9.14 -9.56 31.92
C VAL A 470 7.83 -9.64 31.13
N SER A 471 7.70 -8.83 30.07
CA SER A 471 6.64 -8.95 29.07
C SER A 471 7.17 -9.57 27.76
N PHE A 472 6.68 -10.75 27.41
CA PHE A 472 6.90 -11.42 26.11
C PHE A 472 5.63 -11.35 25.27
N SER A 473 5.75 -10.95 24.00
CA SER A 473 4.60 -10.81 23.09
C SER A 473 4.95 -11.17 21.64
N ASN A 474 4.06 -11.88 20.94
CA ASN A 474 4.23 -12.25 19.52
C ASN A 474 5.56 -12.98 19.25
N ILE A 475 5.72 -14.19 19.79
CA ILE A 475 6.97 -14.97 19.67
C ILE A 475 6.70 -16.37 19.08
N SER A 476 7.56 -16.82 18.17
CA SER A 476 7.52 -18.20 17.63
C SER A 476 8.85 -18.93 17.80
N LEU A 477 8.77 -20.21 18.21
CA LEU A 477 9.88 -21.16 18.28
C LEU A 477 9.54 -22.32 17.35
N ASN A 478 10.39 -22.58 16.35
CA ASN A 478 10.16 -23.61 15.34
C ASN A 478 11.39 -24.50 15.17
N ASN A 479 11.20 -25.81 15.22
CA ASN A 479 12.25 -26.82 14.99
C ASN A 479 13.41 -26.72 16.03
N ILE A 480 13.24 -27.35 17.20
CA ILE A 480 14.30 -27.49 18.22
C ILE A 480 14.55 -28.99 18.44
N SER A 481 15.80 -29.45 18.25
CA SER A 481 16.15 -30.88 18.28
C SER A 481 15.82 -31.55 19.63
N SER A 482 16.30 -30.99 20.74
CA SER A 482 15.95 -31.40 22.10
C SER A 482 16.31 -30.31 23.11
N ILE A 483 15.72 -30.39 24.31
CA ILE A 483 16.00 -29.50 25.44
C ILE A 483 16.28 -30.38 26.66
N SER A 484 17.51 -30.37 27.18
CA SER A 484 17.93 -31.31 28.23
C SER A 484 18.75 -30.67 29.34
N GLY A 485 18.45 -31.08 30.58
CA GLY A 485 19.18 -30.67 31.79
C GLY A 485 19.59 -31.85 32.65
N SER A 486 20.77 -31.77 33.27
CA SER A 486 21.27 -32.75 34.24
C SER A 486 22.08 -32.10 35.37
N GLY A 487 22.06 -32.65 36.60
CA GLY A 487 22.96 -32.20 37.67
C GLY A 487 22.56 -32.54 39.11
N TYR A 488 23.23 -31.87 40.07
CA TYR A 488 23.17 -32.15 41.52
C TYR A 488 22.30 -31.19 42.35
N ARG A 489 21.42 -30.40 41.72
CA ARG A 489 20.40 -29.54 42.37
C ARG A 489 19.20 -29.37 41.44
N ASP A 490 18.22 -28.51 41.76
CA ASP A 490 17.08 -28.19 40.89
C ASP A 490 17.52 -28.02 39.42
N ILE A 491 17.06 -28.95 38.60
CA ILE A 491 17.14 -28.88 37.15
C ILE A 491 15.74 -28.60 36.63
N ARG A 492 15.62 -27.61 35.74
CA ARG A 492 14.32 -27.17 35.21
C ARG A 492 14.38 -26.99 33.70
N ALA A 493 13.44 -27.58 32.99
CA ALA A 493 13.40 -27.62 31.54
C ALA A 493 12.03 -27.19 30.99
N GLY A 494 12.04 -26.37 29.94
CA GLY A 494 10.83 -25.82 29.34
C GLY A 494 10.96 -25.53 27.84
N GLY A 495 9.91 -25.78 27.06
CA GLY A 495 9.90 -25.45 25.63
C GLY A 495 10.07 -23.95 25.35
N PHE A 496 9.72 -23.07 26.30
CA PHE A 496 9.92 -21.62 26.24
C PHE A 496 10.84 -21.13 27.37
N VAL A 497 10.47 -21.33 28.65
CA VAL A 497 11.27 -20.91 29.82
C VAL A 497 11.74 -22.10 30.65
N GLY A 498 13.04 -22.28 30.83
CA GLY A 498 13.58 -23.39 31.61
C GLY A 498 13.21 -23.33 33.09
N GLY A 499 13.59 -22.24 33.75
CA GLY A 499 13.46 -22.05 35.19
C GLY A 499 12.13 -21.44 35.61
N TYR A 500 12.21 -20.38 36.40
CA TYR A 500 11.08 -19.55 36.78
C TYR A 500 10.63 -18.70 35.59
N ALA A 501 9.34 -18.77 35.27
CA ALA A 501 8.56 -17.80 34.51
C ALA A 501 7.66 -17.07 35.52
N TYR A 502 8.18 -15.99 36.11
CA TYR A 502 7.65 -15.39 37.34
C TYR A 502 7.16 -13.96 37.11
N ARG A 503 5.96 -13.61 37.61
CA ARG A 503 5.40 -12.22 37.59
C ARG A 503 5.38 -11.53 36.22
N GLY A 504 5.50 -12.30 35.15
CA GLY A 504 5.57 -11.79 33.77
C GLY A 504 4.25 -11.92 33.02
N THR A 505 4.21 -11.27 31.85
CA THR A 505 3.17 -11.45 30.84
C THR A 505 3.76 -12.24 29.67
N PHE A 506 3.07 -13.30 29.25
CA PHE A 506 3.48 -14.20 28.18
C PHE A 506 2.33 -14.32 27.19
N SER A 507 2.32 -13.50 26.14
CA SER A 507 1.18 -13.38 25.21
C SER A 507 1.51 -13.71 23.75
N ASN A 508 0.56 -14.32 23.03
CA ASN A 508 0.70 -14.64 21.60
C ASN A 508 1.98 -15.45 21.29
N ILE A 509 2.18 -16.59 21.97
CA ILE A 509 3.41 -17.40 21.86
C ILE A 509 3.11 -18.76 21.20
N SER A 510 3.95 -19.18 20.26
CA SER A 510 3.81 -20.45 19.54
C SER A 510 5.09 -21.29 19.59
N LEU A 511 4.96 -22.56 19.97
CA LEU A 511 6.02 -23.56 20.05
C LEU A 511 5.66 -24.69 19.08
N ASN A 512 6.50 -24.92 18.07
CA ASN A 512 6.26 -25.90 17.01
C ASN A 512 7.47 -26.80 16.78
N ASN A 513 7.25 -28.12 16.70
CA ASN A 513 8.28 -29.11 16.37
C ASN A 513 9.49 -29.04 17.34
N ILE A 514 9.23 -29.19 18.64
CA ILE A 514 10.29 -29.35 19.66
C ILE A 514 10.40 -30.85 19.96
N GLY A 515 11.62 -31.40 19.99
CA GLY A 515 11.85 -32.78 20.38
C GLY A 515 11.61 -33.04 21.87
N ASN A 516 12.38 -33.97 22.45
CA ASN A 516 12.22 -34.29 23.87
C ASN A 516 12.66 -33.11 24.75
N ILE A 517 11.92 -32.88 25.85
CA ILE A 517 12.21 -31.89 26.88
C ILE A 517 12.44 -32.66 28.19
N SER A 518 13.63 -32.58 28.78
CA SER A 518 13.97 -33.39 29.96
C SER A 518 14.77 -32.65 31.04
N SER A 519 14.53 -33.03 32.30
CA SER A 519 15.38 -32.69 33.45
C SER A 519 15.69 -33.93 34.29
N SER A 520 16.93 -34.00 34.81
CA SER A 520 17.44 -35.16 35.54
C SER A 520 18.32 -34.74 36.73
N ILE A 521 18.02 -35.27 37.92
CA ILE A 521 18.66 -34.89 39.19
C ILE A 521 19.31 -36.09 39.86
N SER A 522 20.60 -36.02 40.13
CA SER A 522 21.34 -37.05 40.89
C SER A 522 21.70 -36.55 42.30
N SER A 523 20.71 -36.15 43.10
CA SER A 523 20.94 -35.56 44.44
C SER A 523 19.77 -35.70 45.41
N THR A 524 20.06 -35.61 46.72
CA THR A 524 19.18 -35.95 47.84
C THR A 524 18.21 -34.87 48.34
N THR A 525 18.23 -33.62 47.84
CA THR A 525 17.37 -32.53 48.36
C THR A 525 17.06 -31.45 47.31
N SER A 526 16.38 -31.78 46.21
CA SER A 526 16.06 -30.85 45.12
C SER A 526 14.82 -31.27 44.33
N VAL A 527 14.39 -30.46 43.36
CA VAL A 527 13.18 -30.74 42.57
C VAL A 527 13.41 -30.59 41.07
N SER A 528 13.03 -31.64 40.33
CA SER A 528 13.06 -31.71 38.86
C SER A 528 11.76 -31.15 38.30
N TYR A 529 11.83 -30.05 37.53
CA TYR A 529 10.65 -29.39 36.96
C TYR A 529 10.69 -29.38 35.42
N THR A 530 9.81 -30.14 34.76
CA THR A 530 9.76 -30.24 33.30
C THR A 530 8.39 -29.81 32.75
N GLY A 531 8.37 -28.92 31.76
CA GLY A 531 7.14 -28.48 31.11
C GLY A 531 7.26 -28.34 29.60
N GLY A 532 6.15 -28.55 28.87
CA GLY A 532 6.11 -28.27 27.42
C GLY A 532 6.32 -26.79 27.07
N PHE A 533 5.97 -25.88 27.99
CA PHE A 533 6.20 -24.43 27.89
C PHE A 533 7.20 -23.94 28.95
N ALA A 534 6.99 -24.27 30.23
CA ALA A 534 7.87 -23.79 31.31
C ALA A 534 8.14 -24.83 32.39
N GLY A 535 9.36 -24.88 32.94
CA GLY A 535 9.62 -25.70 34.12
C GLY A 535 8.76 -25.25 35.30
N TYR A 536 8.79 -23.95 35.62
CA TYR A 536 8.09 -23.38 36.77
C TYR A 536 7.39 -22.06 36.40
N ALA A 537 6.07 -22.07 36.25
CA ALA A 537 5.25 -20.90 35.96
C ALA A 537 4.52 -20.42 37.23
N SER A 538 4.74 -19.17 37.67
CA SER A 538 4.09 -18.64 38.87
C SER A 538 3.81 -17.14 38.84
N ASN A 539 2.69 -16.73 39.44
CA ASN A 539 2.26 -15.34 39.64
C ASN A 539 2.22 -14.49 38.36
N GLY A 540 2.19 -15.12 37.18
CA GLY A 540 2.21 -14.47 35.86
C GLY A 540 0.88 -14.60 35.11
N THR A 541 0.80 -13.94 33.95
CA THR A 541 -0.29 -14.09 32.99
C THR A 541 0.22 -14.75 31.71
N PHE A 542 -0.32 -15.91 31.39
CA PHE A 542 0.02 -16.73 30.23
C PHE A 542 -1.21 -16.77 29.32
N SER A 543 -1.17 -16.08 28.18
CA SER A 543 -2.35 -15.86 27.33
C SER A 543 -2.12 -16.11 25.84
N ASN A 544 -3.09 -16.76 25.19
CA ASN A 544 -3.07 -17.01 23.74
C ASN A 544 -1.80 -17.79 23.29
N ILE A 545 -1.61 -19.00 23.81
CA ILE A 545 -0.40 -19.81 23.62
C ILE A 545 -0.73 -21.13 22.91
N SER A 546 0.10 -21.56 21.96
CA SER A 546 -0.02 -22.89 21.32
C SER A 546 1.26 -23.70 21.35
N LEU A 547 1.16 -24.96 21.78
CA LEU A 547 2.20 -25.98 21.72
C LEU A 547 1.77 -27.06 20.72
N ASN A 548 2.57 -27.28 19.68
CA ASN A 548 2.25 -28.21 18.60
C ASN A 548 3.46 -29.09 18.28
N ASN A 549 3.28 -30.42 18.22
CA ASN A 549 4.34 -31.39 17.93
C ASN A 549 5.52 -31.25 18.92
N ILE A 550 5.26 -31.54 20.20
CA ILE A 550 6.28 -31.58 21.25
C ILE A 550 6.60 -33.04 21.56
N GLY A 551 7.89 -33.37 21.74
CA GLY A 551 8.35 -34.72 22.09
C GLY A 551 7.94 -35.17 23.50
N ASN A 552 8.64 -36.16 24.03
CA ASN A 552 8.41 -36.60 25.40
C ASN A 552 8.86 -35.52 26.40
N ILE A 553 8.09 -35.34 27.47
CA ILE A 553 8.34 -34.39 28.56
C ILE A 553 8.66 -35.23 29.79
N SER A 554 9.92 -35.25 30.23
CA SER A 554 10.38 -36.13 31.32
C SER A 554 11.13 -35.41 32.44
N GLY A 555 10.63 -35.55 33.66
CA GLY A 555 11.35 -35.25 34.90
C GLY A 555 11.88 -36.52 35.54
N SER A 556 13.10 -36.47 36.08
CA SER A 556 13.73 -37.62 36.74
C SER A 556 14.58 -37.21 37.94
N SER A 557 14.55 -37.99 39.01
CA SER A 557 15.44 -37.86 40.18
C SER A 557 15.89 -39.22 40.74
N ASP A 558 17.20 -39.37 40.95
CA ASP A 558 17.86 -40.61 41.36
C ASP A 558 17.86 -40.85 42.89
N ASP A 559 17.11 -40.05 43.66
CA ASP A 559 17.34 -39.91 45.10
C ASP A 559 16.09 -39.36 45.86
N TYR A 560 16.28 -38.83 47.08
CA TYR A 560 15.29 -38.09 47.91
C TYR A 560 14.87 -36.71 47.34
N SER A 561 14.62 -36.65 46.02
CA SER A 561 14.24 -35.45 45.28
C SER A 561 12.93 -35.66 44.52
N ASP A 562 12.08 -34.63 44.43
CA ASP A 562 10.78 -34.72 43.77
C ASP A 562 10.88 -34.50 42.25
N SER A 563 9.90 -35.01 41.50
CA SER A 563 9.80 -34.81 40.05
C SER A 563 8.42 -34.33 39.60
N TYR A 564 8.39 -33.21 38.90
CA TYR A 564 7.21 -32.45 38.46
C TYR A 564 7.18 -32.35 36.93
N ALA A 565 6.27 -33.06 36.26
CA ALA A 565 6.16 -33.07 34.80
C ALA A 565 4.77 -32.64 34.31
N GLY A 566 4.70 -31.71 33.34
CA GLY A 566 3.43 -31.28 32.77
C GLY A 566 3.46 -30.93 31.29
N GLY A 567 2.37 -31.20 30.56
CA GLY A 567 2.27 -30.90 29.13
C GLY A 567 2.44 -29.41 28.78
N PHE A 568 2.14 -28.52 29.72
CA PHE A 568 2.44 -27.08 29.67
C PHE A 568 3.51 -26.70 30.71
N ALA A 569 3.33 -27.06 31.99
CA ALA A 569 4.29 -26.68 33.03
C ALA A 569 4.56 -27.74 34.11
N GLY A 570 5.80 -27.83 34.61
CA GLY A 570 6.10 -28.68 35.77
C GLY A 570 5.33 -28.22 37.01
N PHE A 571 5.38 -26.92 37.28
CA PHE A 571 4.63 -26.22 38.32
C PHE A 571 3.84 -25.04 37.72
N ALA A 572 2.58 -24.85 38.13
CA ALA A 572 1.69 -23.81 37.62
C ALA A 572 0.96 -23.03 38.73
N SER A 573 1.08 -21.70 38.71
CA SER A 573 0.33 -20.75 39.54
C SER A 573 0.14 -19.41 38.82
N GLY A 574 -0.92 -18.66 39.12
CA GLY A 574 -1.32 -17.46 38.37
C GLY A 574 -2.36 -17.74 37.28
N THR A 575 -2.37 -16.94 36.21
CA THR A 575 -3.47 -16.90 35.23
C THR A 575 -3.06 -17.50 33.89
N PHE A 576 -3.78 -18.53 33.44
CA PHE A 576 -3.57 -19.27 32.21
C PHE A 576 -4.84 -19.19 31.34
N SER A 577 -4.79 -18.48 30.21
CA SER A 577 -5.98 -18.26 29.36
C SER A 577 -5.73 -18.48 27.87
N ASN A 578 -6.69 -19.08 27.16
CA ASN A 578 -6.61 -19.35 25.72
C ASN A 578 -5.34 -20.15 25.35
N ILE A 579 -5.25 -21.40 25.82
CA ILE A 579 -4.06 -22.25 25.60
C ILE A 579 -4.44 -23.52 24.85
N SER A 580 -3.60 -23.94 23.90
CA SER A 580 -3.82 -25.18 23.12
C SER A 580 -2.56 -26.05 23.06
N LEU A 581 -2.71 -27.32 23.45
CA LEU A 581 -1.68 -28.36 23.41
C LEU A 581 -2.13 -29.41 22.38
N ASN A 582 -1.36 -29.60 21.30
CA ASN A 582 -1.70 -30.51 20.21
C ASN A 582 -0.50 -31.42 19.89
N ASN A 583 -0.68 -32.74 19.88
CA ASN A 583 0.38 -33.71 19.57
C ASN A 583 1.59 -33.53 20.51
N ILE A 584 1.39 -33.87 21.78
CA ILE A 584 2.42 -33.88 22.83
C ILE A 584 2.80 -35.33 23.11
N GLY A 585 4.10 -35.62 23.27
CA GLY A 585 4.59 -36.95 23.60
C GLY A 585 4.19 -37.44 25.00
N ASN A 586 4.84 -38.50 25.48
CA ASN A 586 4.57 -39.01 26.83
C ASN A 586 5.05 -37.99 27.87
N ILE A 587 4.25 -37.80 28.92
CA ILE A 587 4.55 -36.93 30.06
C ILE A 587 4.90 -37.84 31.24
N SER A 588 6.10 -37.72 31.78
CA SER A 588 6.64 -38.63 32.78
C SER A 588 7.32 -37.89 33.92
N GLY A 589 6.92 -38.16 35.15
CA GLY A 589 7.62 -37.73 36.36
C GLY A 589 8.13 -38.94 37.12
N SER A 590 9.45 -39.05 37.31
CA SER A 590 10.06 -40.16 38.03
C SER A 590 10.91 -39.68 39.20
N GLY A 591 10.68 -40.22 40.39
CA GLY A 591 11.55 -40.05 41.56
C GLY A 591 11.99 -41.38 42.14
N LEU A 592 12.72 -41.35 43.27
CA LEU A 592 13.15 -42.57 43.95
C LEU A 592 12.55 -42.70 45.36
N THR A 593 12.70 -41.72 46.25
CA THR A 593 12.29 -41.86 47.67
C THR A 593 11.37 -40.75 48.20
N SER A 594 10.91 -39.83 47.35
CA SER A 594 10.00 -38.73 47.73
C SER A 594 8.70 -38.76 46.90
N VAL A 595 8.35 -37.70 46.17
CA VAL A 595 7.06 -37.55 45.48
C VAL A 595 7.23 -37.31 43.97
N SER A 596 6.37 -37.92 43.16
CA SER A 596 6.30 -37.68 41.71
C SER A 596 4.94 -37.16 41.28
N TYR A 597 4.94 -36.24 40.31
CA TYR A 597 3.77 -35.55 39.79
C TYR A 597 3.80 -35.52 38.25
N ALA A 598 2.72 -35.96 37.61
CA ALA A 598 2.56 -35.93 36.15
C ALA A 598 1.16 -35.46 35.76
N GLY A 599 1.06 -34.47 34.85
CA GLY A 599 -0.24 -33.96 34.39
C GLY A 599 -0.28 -33.56 32.92
N GLY A 600 -1.42 -33.77 32.25
CA GLY A 600 -1.60 -33.41 30.83
C GLY A 600 -1.40 -31.92 30.54
N PHE A 601 -1.61 -31.05 31.53
CA PHE A 601 -1.29 -29.62 31.49
C PHE A 601 -0.22 -29.26 32.52
N ALA A 602 -0.38 -29.61 33.80
CA ALA A 602 0.61 -29.29 34.84
C ALA A 602 0.93 -30.43 35.80
N GLY A 603 2.20 -30.57 36.19
CA GLY A 603 2.59 -31.55 37.22
C GLY A 603 1.94 -31.20 38.57
N TYR A 604 2.14 -29.97 39.02
CA TYR A 604 1.59 -29.44 40.27
C TYR A 604 0.94 -28.07 40.03
N ALA A 605 -0.20 -27.82 40.68
CA ALA A 605 -0.91 -26.54 40.60
C ALA A 605 -1.30 -26.00 41.98
N ILE A 606 -1.18 -24.69 42.16
CA ILE A 606 -1.56 -23.94 43.36
C ILE A 606 -2.10 -22.56 42.95
N ASP A 607 -3.20 -22.13 43.55
CA ASP A 607 -3.74 -20.77 43.51
C ASP A 607 -3.64 -20.09 42.13
N GLY A 608 -4.47 -20.56 41.20
CA GLY A 608 -4.43 -20.15 39.80
C GLY A 608 -5.80 -20.20 39.10
N THR A 609 -5.90 -19.46 38.01
CA THR A 609 -7.08 -19.41 37.14
C THR A 609 -6.72 -20.01 35.79
N PHE A 610 -7.46 -21.03 35.38
CA PHE A 610 -7.25 -21.77 34.14
C PHE A 610 -8.51 -21.63 33.29
N SER A 611 -8.44 -20.91 32.16
CA SER A 611 -9.60 -20.65 31.30
C SER A 611 -9.32 -20.89 29.81
N ASN A 612 -10.31 -21.41 29.08
CA ASN A 612 -10.24 -21.62 27.62
C ASN A 612 -9.01 -22.48 27.22
N ILE A 613 -8.90 -23.70 27.74
CA ILE A 613 -7.73 -24.56 27.52
C ILE A 613 -8.12 -25.84 26.79
N SER A 614 -7.37 -26.20 25.74
CA SER A 614 -7.55 -27.43 24.96
C SER A 614 -6.33 -28.33 24.98
N LEU A 615 -6.56 -29.62 25.25
CA LEU A 615 -5.57 -30.71 25.15
C LEU A 615 -6.06 -31.71 24.10
N ASN A 616 -5.24 -31.98 23.09
CA ASN A 616 -5.55 -32.89 21.99
C ASN A 616 -4.33 -33.77 21.64
N ASN A 617 -4.53 -35.08 21.51
CA ASN A 617 -3.47 -36.04 21.21
C ASN A 617 -2.25 -35.87 22.16
N ILE A 618 -2.50 -36.05 23.46
CA ILE A 618 -1.47 -36.16 24.49
C ILE A 618 -1.08 -37.63 24.62
N GLY A 619 0.22 -37.91 24.78
CA GLY A 619 0.74 -39.25 25.03
C GLY A 619 0.39 -39.81 26.42
N ASN A 620 1.05 -40.90 26.83
CA ASN A 620 0.82 -41.49 28.14
C ASN A 620 1.29 -40.53 29.25
N ILE A 621 0.53 -40.47 30.35
CA ILE A 621 0.84 -39.67 31.54
C ILE A 621 1.25 -40.65 32.65
N SER A 622 2.49 -40.53 33.12
CA SER A 622 3.08 -41.52 34.05
C SER A 622 3.79 -40.84 35.21
N SER A 623 3.50 -41.31 36.42
CA SER A 623 4.13 -40.85 37.65
C SER A 623 4.70 -42.06 38.38
N SER A 624 6.01 -42.08 38.63
CA SER A 624 6.70 -43.26 39.17
C SER A 624 7.66 -42.90 40.30
N ASN A 625 7.67 -43.74 41.34
CA ASN A 625 8.67 -43.76 42.39
C ASN A 625 9.17 -45.18 42.63
N SER A 626 10.35 -45.32 43.24
CA SER A 626 10.77 -46.63 43.75
C SER A 626 9.86 -47.09 44.90
N ASN A 627 9.77 -48.40 45.11
CA ASN A 627 8.89 -49.02 46.11
C ASN A 627 9.38 -48.85 47.58
N TYR A 628 10.10 -47.77 47.89
CA TYR A 628 10.50 -47.44 49.25
C TYR A 628 9.28 -46.97 50.06
N GLY A 629 9.18 -47.38 51.34
CA GLY A 629 7.94 -47.34 52.13
C GLY A 629 7.36 -45.97 52.53
N GLY A 630 7.78 -44.89 51.86
CA GLY A 630 7.25 -43.53 52.05
C GLY A 630 6.80 -42.82 50.77
N SER A 631 7.13 -43.35 49.58
CA SER A 631 6.98 -42.60 48.32
C SER A 631 5.54 -42.55 47.79
N GLU A 632 5.18 -41.41 47.19
CA GLU A 632 3.82 -41.14 46.70
C GLU A 632 3.83 -40.63 45.26
N SER A 633 2.90 -41.11 44.44
CA SER A 633 2.89 -40.84 43.00
C SER A 633 1.51 -40.37 42.51
N TYR A 634 1.52 -39.29 41.74
CA TYR A 634 0.35 -38.51 41.36
C TYR A 634 0.26 -38.31 39.86
N ALA A 635 -0.80 -38.84 39.23
CA ALA A 635 -1.01 -38.73 37.78
C ALA A 635 -2.44 -38.29 37.44
N GLY A 636 -2.60 -37.21 36.68
CA GLY A 636 -3.91 -36.70 36.27
C GLY A 636 -3.96 -36.27 34.81
N GLY A 637 -5.11 -36.44 34.16
CA GLY A 637 -5.27 -36.10 32.74
C GLY A 637 -5.12 -34.61 32.43
N PHE A 638 -5.25 -33.74 33.43
CA PHE A 638 -4.96 -32.30 33.35
C PHE A 638 -3.89 -31.89 34.37
N ILE A 639 -4.04 -32.23 35.66
CA ILE A 639 -3.09 -31.86 36.72
C ILE A 639 -2.65 -33.06 37.55
N GLY A 640 -1.36 -33.22 37.84
CA GLY A 640 -0.87 -34.27 38.75
C GLY A 640 -1.37 -34.07 40.18
N TYR A 641 -1.11 -32.92 40.78
CA TYR A 641 -1.55 -32.57 42.14
C TYR A 641 -2.02 -31.11 42.25
N ILE A 642 -3.12 -30.90 42.97
CA ILE A 642 -3.66 -29.57 43.29
C ILE A 642 -3.50 -29.31 44.79
N TYR A 643 -3.01 -28.12 45.13
CA TYR A 643 -2.93 -27.62 46.50
C TYR A 643 -3.69 -26.29 46.64
N ASN A 644 -4.46 -26.13 47.72
CA ASN A 644 -5.07 -24.85 48.12
C ASN A 644 -5.20 -24.82 49.66
N ASP A 645 -4.45 -23.92 50.29
CA ASP A 645 -4.35 -23.77 51.75
C ASP A 645 -4.90 -22.41 52.23
N ASP A 646 -5.02 -21.42 51.35
CA ASP A 646 -5.57 -20.11 51.66
C ASP A 646 -7.11 -20.11 51.49
N THR A 647 -7.83 -19.60 52.48
CA THR A 647 -9.29 -19.39 52.42
C THR A 647 -9.70 -18.19 51.57
N SER A 648 -8.74 -17.33 51.17
CA SER A 648 -8.96 -16.14 50.35
C SER A 648 -8.67 -16.34 48.85
N SER A 649 -8.06 -17.47 48.47
CA SER A 649 -7.75 -17.83 47.09
C SER A 649 -8.48 -19.11 46.68
N ILE A 650 -9.01 -19.16 45.46
CA ILE A 650 -9.69 -20.33 44.92
C ILE A 650 -9.07 -20.68 43.58
N ILE A 651 -8.64 -21.94 43.40
CA ILE A 651 -8.21 -22.44 42.10
C ILE A 651 -9.42 -22.69 41.19
N THR A 652 -9.43 -22.12 39.99
CA THR A 652 -10.60 -22.09 39.10
C THR A 652 -10.31 -22.72 37.73
N PHE A 653 -11.27 -23.48 37.22
CA PHE A 653 -11.19 -24.18 35.93
C PHE A 653 -12.41 -23.85 35.05
N GLU A 654 -12.20 -23.11 33.97
CA GLU A 654 -13.26 -22.65 33.06
C GLU A 654 -12.99 -23.10 31.62
N ASN A 655 -14.01 -23.62 30.91
CA ASN A 655 -13.93 -23.90 29.47
C ASN A 655 -12.71 -24.79 29.10
N ILE A 656 -12.53 -25.88 29.86
CA ILE A 656 -11.40 -26.82 29.70
C ILE A 656 -11.87 -28.03 28.90
N TYR A 657 -11.21 -28.31 27.77
CA TYR A 657 -11.62 -29.37 26.84
C TYR A 657 -10.45 -30.33 26.59
N ILE A 658 -10.65 -31.62 26.83
CA ILE A 658 -9.57 -32.63 26.75
C ILE A 658 -10.02 -33.82 25.91
N PHE A 659 -9.33 -34.10 24.80
CA PHE A 659 -9.56 -35.28 23.97
C PHE A 659 -8.41 -36.29 24.09
N PHE A 660 -8.71 -37.43 24.71
CA PHE A 660 -7.81 -38.55 24.86
C PHE A 660 -8.01 -39.57 23.73
N ASN A 661 -6.90 -39.98 23.10
CA ASN A 661 -6.90 -40.95 22.00
C ASN A 661 -6.95 -42.41 22.51
N PRO A 662 -7.44 -43.37 21.70
CA PRO A 662 -7.57 -44.76 22.14
C PRO A 662 -6.22 -45.40 22.51
N ASN A 663 -6.23 -46.24 23.53
CA ASN A 663 -5.10 -46.94 24.14
C ASN A 663 -4.13 -46.05 24.93
N MET A 664 -4.46 -44.79 25.21
CA MET A 664 -3.65 -43.93 26.08
C MET A 664 -3.80 -44.34 27.56
N SER A 665 -2.73 -44.23 28.35
CA SER A 665 -2.74 -44.58 29.78
C SER A 665 -2.36 -43.40 30.69
N ILE A 666 -3.07 -43.29 31.82
CA ILE A 666 -2.65 -42.50 32.98
C ILE A 666 -2.24 -43.51 34.06
N SER A 667 -1.05 -43.36 34.64
CA SER A 667 -0.47 -44.35 35.57
C SER A 667 0.28 -43.70 36.73
N ALA A 668 0.15 -44.29 37.92
CA ALA A 668 0.91 -43.92 39.11
C ALA A 668 1.46 -45.18 39.79
N SER A 669 2.76 -45.22 40.09
CA SER A 669 3.44 -46.31 40.81
C SER A 669 4.42 -45.79 41.85
N GLY A 670 4.53 -46.45 43.00
CA GLY A 670 5.21 -45.90 44.18
C GLY A 670 4.88 -46.71 45.44
N GLY A 671 5.74 -46.59 46.46
CA GLY A 671 5.78 -47.52 47.60
C GLY A 671 4.70 -47.34 48.67
N ARG A 672 3.98 -46.20 48.69
CA ARG A 672 2.99 -45.89 49.73
C ARG A 672 1.60 -45.54 49.19
N GLN A 673 1.48 -44.48 48.38
CA GLN A 673 0.19 -44.03 47.85
C GLN A 673 0.28 -43.68 46.37
N ASN A 674 -0.67 -44.17 45.57
CA ASN A 674 -0.70 -44.00 44.11
C ASN A 674 -2.08 -43.48 43.71
N TYR A 675 -2.13 -42.28 43.13
CA TYR A 675 -3.38 -41.59 42.81
C TYR A 675 -3.46 -41.24 41.33
N ILE A 676 -4.57 -41.65 40.72
CA ILE A 676 -4.82 -41.58 39.28
C ILE A 676 -6.20 -40.98 39.06
N GLY A 677 -6.34 -39.96 38.23
CA GLY A 677 -7.62 -39.31 37.94
C GLY A 677 -7.73 -38.76 36.51
N LYS A 678 -8.97 -38.57 36.04
CA LYS A 678 -9.25 -38.14 34.65
C LYS A 678 -8.94 -36.66 34.45
N PHE A 679 -9.22 -35.82 35.44
CA PHE A 679 -8.77 -34.43 35.49
C PHE A 679 -7.55 -34.25 36.39
N PHE A 680 -7.66 -34.57 37.67
CA PHE A 680 -6.55 -34.40 38.63
C PHE A 680 -6.15 -35.69 39.34
N GLY A 681 -4.86 -35.86 39.62
CA GLY A 681 -4.34 -37.02 40.36
C GLY A 681 -4.76 -37.01 41.82
N ARG A 682 -4.40 -35.96 42.58
CA ARG A 682 -4.95 -35.68 43.93
C ARG A 682 -5.17 -34.19 44.15
N GLY A 683 -6.12 -33.86 45.02
CA GLY A 683 -6.28 -32.52 45.58
C GLY A 683 -6.06 -32.52 47.10
N TYR A 684 -5.47 -31.46 47.62
CA TYR A 684 -5.44 -31.14 49.04
C TYR A 684 -6.04 -29.74 49.24
N PHE A 685 -7.14 -29.69 50.00
CA PHE A 685 -7.98 -28.50 50.17
C PHE A 685 -8.24 -28.31 51.66
N THR A 686 -7.52 -27.35 52.27
CA THR A 686 -7.74 -26.87 53.64
C THR A 686 -8.55 -25.58 53.65
N GLY A 687 -8.49 -24.81 52.55
CA GLY A 687 -9.33 -23.66 52.27
C GLY A 687 -10.63 -24.03 51.54
N ALA A 688 -10.82 -23.44 50.35
CA ALA A 688 -12.03 -23.63 49.54
C ALA A 688 -11.90 -24.84 48.59
N ASN A 689 -13.03 -25.37 48.13
CA ASN A 689 -13.00 -26.37 47.05
C ASN A 689 -12.70 -25.71 45.70
N PRO A 690 -12.01 -26.42 44.77
CA PRO A 690 -11.80 -25.96 43.41
C PRO A 690 -13.13 -25.75 42.69
N THR A 691 -13.23 -24.70 41.88
CA THR A 691 -14.41 -24.45 41.03
C THR A 691 -14.18 -24.97 39.62
N PHE A 692 -15.24 -25.55 39.04
CA PHE A 692 -15.28 -26.02 37.66
C PHE A 692 -16.43 -25.34 36.95
N THR A 693 -16.22 -24.93 35.71
CA THR A 693 -17.23 -24.36 34.82
C THR A 693 -16.97 -24.89 33.41
N ASN A 694 -17.91 -25.62 32.81
CA ASN A 694 -17.84 -26.05 31.41
C ASN A 694 -16.55 -26.86 31.10
N VAL A 695 -16.29 -27.91 31.91
CA VAL A 695 -15.12 -28.78 31.79
C VAL A 695 -15.52 -30.12 31.17
N HIS A 696 -14.91 -30.49 30.03
CA HIS A 696 -15.25 -31.68 29.25
C HIS A 696 -14.03 -32.57 28.99
N ILE A 697 -14.16 -33.87 29.27
CA ILE A 697 -13.14 -34.89 29.01
C ILE A 697 -13.72 -36.00 28.13
N TYR A 698 -13.10 -36.25 26.99
CA TYR A 698 -13.49 -37.29 26.04
C TYR A 698 -12.47 -38.43 26.08
N HIS A 699 -12.93 -39.66 26.35
CA HIS A 699 -12.04 -40.84 26.36
C HIS A 699 -12.73 -42.10 25.86
N HIS A 700 -11.95 -43.08 25.43
CA HIS A 700 -12.46 -44.36 24.96
C HIS A 700 -12.98 -45.23 26.12
N THR A 701 -14.08 -45.97 25.92
CA THR A 701 -14.85 -46.68 26.97
C THR A 701 -14.04 -47.69 27.79
N ASN A 702 -13.03 -48.34 27.18
CA ASN A 702 -12.21 -49.35 27.85
C ASN A 702 -10.99 -48.74 28.57
N ASP A 703 -10.75 -47.45 28.39
CA ASP A 703 -9.53 -46.76 28.77
C ASP A 703 -9.77 -45.96 30.07
N LEU A 704 -8.69 -45.64 30.79
CA LEU A 704 -8.75 -44.83 32.02
C LEU A 704 -9.68 -45.40 33.12
N THR A 705 -9.88 -46.71 33.16
CA THR A 705 -10.69 -47.41 34.18
C THR A 705 -10.08 -47.34 35.58
N ASN A 706 -8.76 -47.18 35.66
CA ASN A 706 -7.98 -46.93 36.88
C ASN A 706 -8.02 -45.47 37.35
N ALA A 707 -8.35 -44.52 36.47
CA ALA A 707 -8.34 -43.09 36.76
C ALA A 707 -9.68 -42.67 37.40
N ILE A 708 -9.73 -42.65 38.74
CA ILE A 708 -10.97 -42.50 39.52
C ILE A 708 -10.85 -41.59 40.75
N THR A 709 -9.70 -40.96 41.03
CA THR A 709 -9.50 -40.19 42.27
C THR A 709 -10.36 -38.93 42.32
N ASP A 710 -10.54 -38.28 41.17
CA ASP A 710 -11.33 -37.07 40.96
C ASP A 710 -12.85 -37.32 40.83
N ARG A 711 -13.32 -38.57 40.94
CA ARG A 711 -14.71 -38.98 40.63
C ARG A 711 -15.80 -38.23 41.40
N ASN A 712 -15.49 -37.68 42.57
CA ASN A 712 -16.44 -36.92 43.39
C ASN A 712 -16.79 -35.55 42.78
N TYR A 713 -16.03 -35.10 41.77
CA TYR A 713 -16.23 -33.84 41.05
C TYR A 713 -16.82 -34.05 39.64
N TRP A 714 -17.09 -35.30 39.24
CA TRP A 714 -17.73 -35.63 37.96
C TRP A 714 -19.25 -35.38 38.02
N GLY A 715 -19.86 -35.07 36.88
CA GLY A 715 -21.30 -34.85 36.78
C GLY A 715 -21.75 -34.37 35.40
N ASN A 716 -23.07 -34.12 35.25
CA ASN A 716 -23.70 -33.74 33.98
C ASN A 716 -24.12 -32.26 33.92
N THR A 717 -23.62 -31.44 34.85
CA THR A 717 -23.92 -30.01 34.98
C THR A 717 -22.66 -29.18 34.73
N ASN A 718 -22.82 -27.88 34.48
CA ASN A 718 -21.67 -27.03 34.12
C ASN A 718 -20.71 -26.81 35.29
N ASP A 719 -21.15 -26.96 36.54
CA ASP A 719 -20.35 -26.86 37.78
C ASP A 719 -19.54 -28.15 38.11
N LYS A 720 -19.42 -29.06 37.13
CA LYS A 720 -18.84 -30.39 37.28
C LYS A 720 -17.96 -30.75 36.08
N ILE A 721 -17.10 -31.74 36.29
CA ILE A 721 -16.27 -32.33 35.24
C ILE A 721 -17.16 -33.31 34.44
N GLN A 722 -17.42 -33.01 33.17
CA GLN A 722 -18.27 -33.81 32.30
C GLN A 722 -17.42 -34.88 31.58
N ILE A 723 -17.75 -36.15 31.80
CA ILE A 723 -17.01 -37.30 31.26
C ILE A 723 -17.79 -37.90 30.08
N HIS A 724 -17.18 -37.85 28.89
CA HIS A 724 -17.77 -38.32 27.64
C HIS A 724 -17.04 -39.60 27.18
N THR A 725 -17.68 -40.75 27.41
CA THR A 725 -17.18 -42.04 26.91
C THR A 725 -17.55 -42.24 25.45
N TYR A 726 -16.55 -42.58 24.62
CA TYR A 726 -16.74 -42.96 23.23
C TYR A 726 -16.19 -44.36 22.94
N ASN A 727 -16.64 -44.97 21.85
CA ASN A 727 -16.13 -46.22 21.32
C ASN A 727 -15.82 -46.06 19.82
N ASN A 728 -15.28 -47.11 19.19
CA ASN A 728 -14.88 -47.10 17.78
C ASN A 728 -15.98 -46.68 16.78
N SER A 729 -17.27 -46.74 17.13
CA SER A 729 -18.37 -46.32 16.24
C SER A 729 -18.80 -44.86 16.39
N ASN A 730 -18.51 -44.19 17.52
CA ASN A 730 -18.85 -42.78 17.75
C ASN A 730 -17.65 -41.85 18.06
N GLN A 731 -16.42 -42.36 18.08
CA GLN A 731 -15.19 -41.57 18.26
C GLN A 731 -15.17 -40.30 17.40
N GLN A 732 -15.54 -40.40 16.12
CA GLN A 732 -15.51 -39.26 15.19
C GLN A 732 -16.51 -38.16 15.58
N SER A 733 -17.73 -38.51 16.01
CA SER A 733 -18.72 -37.50 16.44
C SER A 733 -18.33 -36.89 17.81
N SER A 734 -17.77 -37.67 18.72
CA SER A 734 -17.16 -37.15 19.95
C SER A 734 -15.98 -36.21 19.68
N TYR A 735 -15.15 -36.50 18.67
CA TYR A 735 -14.05 -35.62 18.28
C TYR A 735 -14.55 -34.32 17.61
N GLN A 736 -15.62 -34.37 16.82
CA GLN A 736 -16.25 -33.14 16.30
C GLN A 736 -16.90 -32.30 17.42
N ASP A 737 -17.50 -32.93 18.44
CA ASP A 737 -18.04 -32.21 19.60
C ASP A 737 -16.95 -31.60 20.50
N PHE A 738 -15.78 -32.24 20.59
CA PHE A 738 -14.58 -31.63 21.16
C PHE A 738 -14.09 -30.44 20.32
N LEU A 739 -13.95 -30.60 19.00
CA LEU A 739 -13.48 -29.54 18.10
C LEU A 739 -14.43 -28.33 18.07
N SER A 740 -15.74 -28.52 18.19
CA SER A 740 -16.71 -27.41 18.25
C SER A 740 -16.46 -26.48 19.45
N LYS A 741 -15.92 -27.02 20.55
CA LYS A 741 -15.51 -26.28 21.75
C LYS A 741 -14.08 -25.79 21.67
N ALA A 742 -13.13 -26.67 21.32
CA ALA A 742 -11.70 -26.34 21.27
C ALA A 742 -11.35 -25.28 20.21
N ASN A 743 -12.15 -25.13 19.15
CA ASN A 743 -11.94 -24.10 18.12
C ASN A 743 -12.56 -22.73 18.47
N THR A 744 -13.27 -22.57 19.60
CA THR A 744 -13.63 -21.24 20.12
C THR A 744 -12.47 -20.56 20.85
N ILE A 745 -11.45 -21.34 21.22
CA ILE A 745 -10.25 -20.85 21.90
C ILE A 745 -9.40 -20.05 20.91
N SER A 746 -9.10 -18.80 21.26
CA SER A 746 -8.17 -17.95 20.50
C SER A 746 -6.80 -18.63 20.35
N ARG A 747 -6.15 -18.43 19.20
CA ARG A 747 -4.81 -18.96 18.90
C ARG A 747 -3.83 -17.81 18.62
N PRO A 748 -2.52 -18.00 18.91
CA PRO A 748 -1.51 -16.99 18.61
C PRO A 748 -1.47 -16.71 17.10
N THR A 749 -1.57 -15.43 16.74
CA THR A 749 -1.13 -14.98 15.42
C THR A 749 0.38 -15.19 15.33
N PRO A 750 0.92 -15.81 14.27
CA PRO A 750 2.36 -15.86 14.05
C PRO A 750 2.96 -14.44 14.09
N PRO A 751 4.21 -14.26 14.54
CA PRO A 751 4.88 -12.97 14.45
C PRO A 751 4.82 -12.49 13.00
N SER A 752 4.25 -11.30 12.77
CA SER A 752 4.37 -10.68 11.46
C SER A 752 5.84 -10.41 11.22
N ASN A 753 6.44 -11.08 10.24
CA ASN A 753 7.78 -10.73 9.76
C ASN A 753 7.78 -9.22 9.52
N PRO A 754 8.60 -8.43 10.26
CA PRO A 754 8.79 -7.04 9.93
C PRO A 754 9.28 -7.00 8.48
N THR A 755 8.71 -6.12 7.66
CA THR A 755 9.13 -6.02 6.26
C THR A 755 10.65 -5.77 6.23
N THR A 756 11.40 -6.56 5.46
CA THR A 756 12.86 -6.50 5.36
C THR A 756 13.29 -6.05 3.96
N PRO A 757 14.10 -4.98 3.84
CA PRO A 757 14.41 -3.97 4.87
C PRO A 757 13.14 -3.38 5.48
N PRO A 758 13.17 -2.84 6.71
CA PRO A 758 12.11 -1.94 7.17
C PRO A 758 11.94 -0.92 6.09
N ASN A 759 10.74 -0.82 5.51
CA ASN A 759 10.59 0.11 4.41
C ASN A 759 10.48 1.51 5.01
N LEU A 760 11.62 2.12 5.31
CA LEU A 760 11.76 3.46 5.87
C LEU A 760 11.13 4.52 4.93
N THR A 761 10.96 4.15 3.66
CA THR A 761 10.26 4.92 2.63
C THR A 761 8.77 4.58 2.50
N ASP A 762 8.26 3.52 3.12
CA ASP A 762 6.83 3.17 3.07
C ASP A 762 6.09 3.51 4.35
N THR A 763 4.87 3.96 4.12
CA THR A 763 4.09 4.71 5.09
C THR A 763 2.64 4.37 4.82
N ASN A 764 1.91 3.94 5.84
CA ASN A 764 0.46 3.72 5.77
C ASN A 764 -0.31 5.05 5.77
N VAL A 765 0.16 6.02 4.97
CA VAL A 765 -0.52 7.28 4.68
C VAL A 765 -1.88 6.95 4.08
N LYS A 766 -2.90 7.52 4.71
CA LYS A 766 -4.20 7.72 4.13
C LYS A 766 -4.42 9.21 3.91
N LEU A 767 -4.92 9.53 2.73
CA LEU A 767 -5.24 10.89 2.33
C LEU A 767 -6.65 11.26 2.84
N ASP A 768 -6.79 12.45 3.41
CA ASP A 768 -8.09 13.06 3.71
C ASP A 768 -8.43 14.16 2.70
N GLU A 769 -9.61 14.77 2.83
CA GLU A 769 -10.12 15.81 1.94
C GLU A 769 -9.17 17.01 1.71
N ASN A 770 -8.35 17.35 2.71
CA ASN A 770 -7.38 18.46 2.65
C ASN A 770 -6.17 18.11 1.77
N ASP A 771 -5.81 16.82 1.70
CA ASP A 771 -4.67 16.35 0.89
C ASP A 771 -5.02 16.24 -0.60
N LEU A 772 -6.32 16.19 -0.94
CA LEU A 772 -6.81 16.07 -2.32
C LEU A 772 -7.07 17.41 -3.01
N HIS A 773 -6.94 18.53 -2.28
CA HIS A 773 -6.96 19.88 -2.80
C HIS A 773 -8.14 20.17 -3.77
N GLN A 774 -9.34 19.71 -3.41
CA GLN A 774 -10.53 19.67 -4.29
C GLN A 774 -10.81 20.98 -5.03
N ASN A 775 -10.67 22.13 -4.35
CA ASN A 775 -10.89 23.46 -4.94
C ASN A 775 -9.92 23.77 -6.09
N ILE A 776 -8.67 23.30 -6.03
CA ILE A 776 -7.67 23.53 -7.09
C ILE A 776 -7.94 22.62 -8.29
N VAL A 777 -8.36 21.37 -8.06
CA VAL A 777 -8.74 20.47 -9.17
C VAL A 777 -10.01 20.97 -9.87
N ASN A 778 -10.93 21.59 -9.12
CA ASN A 778 -12.08 22.30 -9.67
C ASN A 778 -11.68 23.57 -10.44
N GLU A 779 -10.70 24.36 -9.99
CA GLU A 779 -10.09 25.49 -10.74
C GLU A 779 -9.57 24.99 -12.11
N ILE A 780 -8.75 23.93 -12.10
CA ILE A 780 -8.16 23.33 -13.31
C ILE A 780 -9.22 22.78 -14.28
N ILE A 781 -10.33 22.22 -13.77
CA ILE A 781 -11.47 21.80 -14.59
C ILE A 781 -12.20 23.01 -15.20
N ASN A 782 -12.41 24.07 -14.41
CA ASN A 782 -13.10 25.29 -14.84
C ASN A 782 -12.36 26.01 -15.97
N ASP A 783 -11.02 25.99 -15.99
CA ASP A 783 -10.21 26.52 -17.11
C ASP A 783 -10.60 25.90 -18.46
N ILE A 784 -11.01 24.63 -18.46
CA ILE A 784 -11.45 23.91 -19.65
C ILE A 784 -12.94 24.15 -19.89
N THR A 785 -13.79 23.98 -18.88
CA THR A 785 -15.26 24.00 -19.06
C THR A 785 -15.86 25.38 -19.25
N ASN A 786 -15.28 26.42 -18.67
CA ASN A 786 -15.87 27.76 -18.67
C ASN A 786 -15.45 28.60 -19.88
N ASN A 787 -14.41 28.17 -20.60
CA ASN A 787 -14.00 28.78 -21.86
C ASN A 787 -15.04 28.56 -22.97
N HIS A 788 -15.00 29.43 -23.98
CA HIS A 788 -15.88 29.39 -25.14
C HIS A 788 -15.04 29.10 -26.38
N TYR A 789 -15.32 27.98 -27.03
CA TYR A 789 -14.58 27.46 -28.17
C TYR A 789 -15.40 27.61 -29.46
N GLU A 790 -14.77 27.94 -30.58
CA GLU A 790 -15.43 27.86 -31.88
C GLU A 790 -14.50 27.39 -33.00
N ILE A 791 -15.05 26.60 -33.93
CA ILE A 791 -14.32 26.14 -35.12
C ILE A 791 -15.02 26.60 -36.39
N ASN A 792 -14.26 27.21 -37.30
CA ASN A 792 -14.74 27.56 -38.64
C ASN A 792 -14.67 26.33 -39.55
N ILE A 793 -15.78 26.02 -40.23
CA ILE A 793 -15.95 24.85 -41.10
C ILE A 793 -14.90 24.81 -42.23
N ALA A 794 -14.51 25.96 -42.78
CA ALA A 794 -13.46 26.07 -43.80
C ALA A 794 -12.06 25.69 -43.28
N ASN A 795 -11.85 25.76 -41.97
CA ASN A 795 -10.58 25.38 -41.32
C ASN A 795 -10.54 23.92 -40.86
N LEU A 796 -11.66 23.17 -40.91
CA LEU A 796 -11.77 21.83 -40.31
C LEU A 796 -10.73 20.84 -40.87
N LEU A 797 -10.60 20.73 -42.19
CA LEU A 797 -9.68 19.78 -42.81
C LEU A 797 -8.21 20.13 -42.54
N ASN A 798 -7.88 21.42 -42.43
CA ASN A 798 -6.55 21.89 -42.04
C ASN A 798 -6.27 21.60 -40.56
N MET A 799 -7.25 21.83 -39.68
CA MET A 799 -7.18 21.47 -38.25
C MET A 799 -6.91 19.98 -38.08
N LEU A 800 -7.71 19.12 -38.73
CA LEU A 800 -7.54 17.66 -38.66
C LEU A 800 -6.19 17.19 -39.21
N LYS A 801 -5.67 17.85 -40.27
CA LYS A 801 -4.34 17.57 -40.82
C LYS A 801 -3.24 17.93 -39.82
N GLU A 802 -3.25 19.14 -39.25
CA GLU A 802 -2.24 19.58 -38.27
C GLU A 802 -2.35 18.80 -36.95
N LYS A 803 -3.56 18.37 -36.56
CA LYS A 803 -3.85 17.57 -35.37
C LYS A 803 -3.14 16.21 -35.35
N THR A 804 -2.72 15.70 -36.52
CA THR A 804 -1.95 14.43 -36.62
C THR A 804 -0.59 14.53 -35.92
N ASN A 805 0.07 15.70 -35.96
CA ASN A 805 1.37 15.94 -35.33
C ASN A 805 1.28 16.43 -33.87
N TYR A 806 0.07 16.70 -33.36
CA TYR A 806 -0.16 17.31 -32.03
C TYR A 806 0.45 16.52 -30.85
N THR A 807 0.66 15.22 -31.01
CA THR A 807 1.32 14.35 -30.02
C THR A 807 2.80 14.66 -29.87
N ASN A 808 3.42 15.16 -30.94
CA ASN A 808 4.84 15.44 -31.06
C ASN A 808 5.12 16.95 -30.92
N MET A 809 4.07 17.75 -30.67
CA MET A 809 4.16 19.18 -30.44
C MET A 809 4.62 19.48 -29.01
N ASN A 810 5.52 20.44 -28.85
CA ASN A 810 5.84 21.01 -27.54
C ASN A 810 4.65 21.84 -26.99
N GLU A 811 4.75 22.30 -25.74
CA GLU A 811 3.67 23.02 -25.06
C GLU A 811 3.21 24.28 -25.83
N GLU A 812 4.16 25.06 -26.36
CA GLU A 812 3.88 26.26 -27.15
C GLU A 812 3.18 25.94 -28.47
N GLN A 813 3.61 24.88 -29.17
CA GLN A 813 2.99 24.42 -30.41
C GLN A 813 1.56 23.89 -30.17
N LYS A 814 1.33 23.13 -29.08
CA LYS A 814 -0.03 22.73 -28.65
C LYS A 814 -0.90 23.96 -28.39
N ALA A 815 -0.38 24.95 -27.65
CA ALA A 815 -1.10 26.19 -27.34
C ALA A 815 -1.43 26.99 -28.62
N ASN A 816 -0.47 27.16 -29.53
CA ASN A 816 -0.68 27.83 -30.80
C ASN A 816 -1.72 27.12 -31.68
N PHE A 817 -1.75 25.77 -31.70
CA PHE A 817 -2.79 24.99 -32.37
C PHE A 817 -4.18 25.24 -31.78
N ILE A 818 -4.33 25.17 -30.46
CA ILE A 818 -5.63 25.40 -29.78
C ILE A 818 -6.09 26.86 -29.94
N ALA A 819 -5.17 27.82 -29.86
CA ALA A 819 -5.44 29.24 -30.12
C ALA A 819 -5.98 29.46 -31.53
N LYS A 820 -5.27 28.95 -32.55
CA LYS A 820 -5.59 29.08 -33.98
C LYS A 820 -6.95 28.49 -34.36
N TYR A 821 -7.31 27.33 -33.80
CA TYR A 821 -8.48 26.57 -34.26
C TYR A 821 -9.70 26.61 -33.36
N PHE A 822 -9.56 27.00 -32.08
CA PHE A 822 -10.66 26.95 -31.12
C PHE A 822 -10.84 28.23 -30.29
N LEU A 823 -9.78 29.02 -30.05
CA LEU A 823 -9.80 30.18 -29.11
C LEU A 823 -9.46 31.54 -29.77
N LYS A 824 -9.78 31.74 -31.05
CA LYS A 824 -9.67 33.05 -31.76
C LYS A 824 -8.27 33.69 -31.71
N GLY A 825 -7.22 32.86 -31.69
CA GLY A 825 -5.84 33.32 -31.56
C GLY A 825 -5.38 33.66 -30.13
N ASN A 826 -6.21 33.44 -29.09
CA ASN A 826 -5.82 33.70 -27.70
C ASN A 826 -4.87 32.60 -27.17
N THR A 827 -3.57 32.83 -27.36
CA THR A 827 -2.49 31.92 -26.93
C THR A 827 -2.40 31.75 -25.41
N THR A 828 -2.68 32.80 -24.63
CA THR A 828 -2.66 32.74 -23.15
C THR A 828 -3.68 31.74 -22.63
N LYS A 829 -4.95 31.83 -23.08
CA LYS A 829 -6.00 30.87 -22.71
C LYS A 829 -5.74 29.47 -23.26
N ALA A 830 -5.14 29.38 -24.45
CA ALA A 830 -4.80 28.10 -25.05
C ALA A 830 -3.70 27.35 -24.28
N LEU A 831 -2.67 28.06 -23.79
CA LEU A 831 -1.64 27.50 -22.90
C LEU A 831 -2.25 27.01 -21.58
N GLU A 832 -3.14 27.81 -20.99
CA GLU A 832 -3.90 27.49 -19.79
C GLU A 832 -4.74 26.21 -19.94
N VAL A 833 -5.45 26.06 -21.07
CA VAL A 833 -6.22 24.85 -21.42
C VAL A 833 -5.30 23.65 -21.69
N VAL A 834 -4.15 23.84 -22.36
CA VAL A 834 -3.17 22.77 -22.60
C VAL A 834 -2.60 22.23 -21.29
N GLN A 835 -2.16 23.10 -20.38
CA GLN A 835 -1.65 22.67 -19.08
C GLN A 835 -2.74 22.00 -18.22
N SER A 836 -3.98 22.51 -18.24
CA SER A 836 -5.08 21.88 -17.51
C SER A 836 -5.48 20.51 -18.08
N LEU A 837 -5.40 20.33 -19.39
CA LEU A 837 -5.61 19.03 -20.03
C LEU A 837 -4.48 18.04 -19.74
N ASP A 838 -3.22 18.47 -19.83
CA ASP A 838 -2.07 17.62 -19.51
C ASP A 838 -2.06 17.26 -18.00
N PHE A 839 -2.52 18.16 -17.10
CA PHE A 839 -2.79 17.84 -15.68
C PHE A 839 -3.83 16.75 -15.53
N LEU A 840 -5.04 16.92 -16.09
CA LEU A 840 -6.14 15.98 -15.92
C LEU A 840 -5.84 14.61 -16.52
N LEU A 841 -5.13 14.56 -17.66
CA LEU A 841 -4.69 13.30 -18.28
C LEU A 841 -3.67 12.56 -17.40
N ALA A 842 -2.73 13.26 -16.77
CA ALA A 842 -1.81 12.63 -15.80
C ALA A 842 -2.54 12.18 -14.52
N TYR A 843 -3.52 12.96 -14.06
CA TYR A 843 -4.37 12.69 -12.89
C TYR A 843 -5.31 11.48 -13.10
N GLU A 844 -5.73 11.22 -14.34
CA GLU A 844 -6.41 9.97 -14.71
C GLU A 844 -5.43 8.79 -14.87
N ASN A 845 -4.38 8.93 -15.67
CA ASN A 845 -3.55 7.79 -16.06
C ASN A 845 -2.61 7.30 -14.94
N ASN A 846 -1.99 8.23 -14.19
CA ASN A 846 -0.90 7.93 -13.24
C ASN A 846 -1.12 8.54 -11.84
N GLY A 847 -2.16 9.37 -11.66
CA GLY A 847 -2.45 10.13 -10.44
C GLY A 847 -3.55 9.51 -9.57
N LEU A 848 -4.60 10.30 -9.27
CA LEU A 848 -5.60 9.90 -8.27
C LEU A 848 -6.54 8.78 -8.74
N SER A 849 -6.77 8.64 -10.05
CA SER A 849 -7.77 7.69 -10.57
C SER A 849 -7.33 6.23 -10.55
N THR A 850 -6.03 5.95 -10.43
CA THR A 850 -5.45 4.59 -10.29
C THR A 850 -5.20 4.18 -8.84
N ALA A 851 -5.33 5.11 -7.89
CA ALA A 851 -5.10 4.86 -6.47
C ALA A 851 -6.11 3.84 -5.88
N SER A 852 -5.63 2.89 -5.08
CA SER A 852 -6.48 1.94 -4.35
C SER A 852 -7.23 2.62 -3.19
N ASN A 853 -8.40 2.10 -2.80
CA ASN A 853 -9.29 2.75 -1.83
C ASN A 853 -8.79 2.69 -0.37
N ASP A 854 -7.86 1.80 -0.03
CA ASP A 854 -7.22 1.71 1.29
C ASP A 854 -6.33 2.91 1.63
N LYS A 855 -5.89 3.66 0.61
CA LYS A 855 -5.04 4.87 0.75
C LYS A 855 -5.81 6.14 1.11
N PHE A 856 -7.06 6.02 1.56
CA PHE A 856 -7.94 7.15 1.86
C PHE A 856 -8.64 6.95 3.21
N GLU A 857 -8.90 8.05 3.91
CA GLU A 857 -9.93 8.07 4.96
C GLU A 857 -11.31 8.29 4.35
N ALA A 858 -12.38 8.07 5.13
CA ALA A 858 -13.75 8.05 4.61
C ALA A 858 -14.18 9.36 3.92
N ASN A 859 -13.76 10.52 4.45
CA ASN A 859 -13.96 11.84 3.82
C ASN A 859 -13.15 11.98 2.53
N GLY A 860 -11.86 11.62 2.57
CA GLY A 860 -10.96 11.62 1.41
C GLY A 860 -11.46 10.74 0.27
N LEU A 861 -12.00 9.55 0.57
CA LEU A 861 -12.56 8.63 -0.43
C LEU A 861 -13.79 9.21 -1.14
N SER A 862 -14.64 9.95 -0.42
CA SER A 862 -15.79 10.66 -1.02
C SER A 862 -15.31 11.72 -2.02
N VAL A 863 -14.40 12.60 -1.59
CA VAL A 863 -13.81 13.67 -2.42
C VAL A 863 -13.08 13.10 -3.64
N LYS A 864 -12.29 12.02 -3.45
CA LYS A 864 -11.64 11.27 -4.52
C LYS A 864 -12.64 10.83 -5.60
N ASN A 865 -13.74 10.18 -5.20
CA ASN A 865 -14.73 9.68 -6.14
C ASN A 865 -15.39 10.81 -6.94
N THR A 866 -15.68 11.96 -6.31
CA THR A 866 -16.16 13.17 -7.01
C THR A 866 -15.14 13.71 -8.02
N LEU A 867 -13.88 13.89 -7.62
CA LEU A 867 -12.83 14.43 -8.48
C LEU A 867 -12.52 13.52 -9.67
N VAL A 868 -12.44 12.20 -9.46
CA VAL A 868 -12.24 11.20 -10.51
C VAL A 868 -13.42 11.20 -11.49
N THR A 869 -14.66 11.30 -10.99
CA THR A 869 -15.87 11.35 -11.85
C THR A 869 -15.88 12.61 -12.72
N ASN A 870 -15.58 13.78 -12.14
CA ASN A 870 -15.53 15.04 -12.88
C ASN A 870 -14.38 15.06 -13.91
N THR A 871 -13.20 14.57 -13.54
CA THR A 871 -12.05 14.41 -14.44
C THR A 871 -12.41 13.56 -15.66
N LYS A 872 -13.00 12.37 -15.43
CA LYS A 872 -13.44 11.45 -16.49
C LYS A 872 -14.51 12.05 -17.39
N LYS A 873 -15.44 12.85 -16.84
CA LYS A 873 -16.45 13.58 -17.62
C LYS A 873 -15.80 14.59 -18.57
N VAL A 874 -14.81 15.37 -18.12
CA VAL A 874 -14.10 16.33 -18.98
C VAL A 874 -13.31 15.61 -20.09
N ILE A 875 -12.57 14.56 -19.74
CA ILE A 875 -11.76 13.81 -20.72
C ILE A 875 -12.64 13.07 -21.73
N LYS A 876 -13.78 12.51 -21.30
CA LYS A 876 -14.80 11.94 -22.21
C LYS A 876 -15.37 13.00 -23.14
N ASN A 877 -15.86 14.13 -22.63
CA ASN A 877 -16.43 15.20 -23.46
C ASN A 877 -15.43 15.70 -24.52
N LYS A 878 -14.14 15.79 -24.16
CA LYS A 878 -13.04 16.12 -25.09
C LYS A 878 -12.87 15.04 -26.18
N ASN A 879 -13.00 13.76 -25.85
CA ASN A 879 -12.94 12.68 -26.84
C ASN A 879 -14.17 12.69 -27.77
N ASP A 880 -15.38 12.72 -27.19
CA ASP A 880 -16.66 12.77 -27.93
C ASP A 880 -16.66 13.91 -28.98
N LEU A 881 -16.15 15.09 -28.60
CA LEU A 881 -16.02 16.24 -29.49
C LEU A 881 -15.04 15.99 -30.65
N PHE A 882 -13.86 15.40 -30.38
CA PHE A 882 -12.89 15.10 -31.44
C PHE A 882 -13.36 13.97 -32.37
N ASP A 883 -14.13 13.00 -31.85
CA ASP A 883 -14.73 11.93 -32.66
C ASP A 883 -15.79 12.51 -33.61
N PHE A 884 -16.69 13.37 -33.13
CA PHE A 884 -17.64 14.12 -33.98
C PHE A 884 -16.93 14.99 -35.04
N LEU A 885 -15.87 15.72 -34.65
CA LEU A 885 -15.11 16.58 -35.57
C LEU A 885 -14.35 15.79 -36.64
N SER A 886 -13.92 14.56 -36.35
CA SER A 886 -13.09 13.74 -37.25
C SER A 886 -13.87 12.66 -38.03
N GLY A 887 -15.08 12.33 -37.59
CA GLY A 887 -16.08 11.54 -38.30
C GLY A 887 -17.11 12.42 -39.01
N ASP A 888 -18.27 12.62 -38.38
CA ASP A 888 -19.48 13.20 -38.98
C ASP A 888 -19.23 14.56 -39.64
N LEU A 889 -18.63 15.52 -38.93
CA LEU A 889 -18.40 16.87 -39.47
C LEU A 889 -17.36 16.87 -40.59
N LYS A 890 -16.34 15.99 -40.50
CA LYS A 890 -15.33 15.83 -41.55
C LYS A 890 -15.97 15.30 -42.83
N ASN A 891 -16.80 14.26 -42.72
CA ASN A 891 -17.46 13.63 -43.87
C ASN A 891 -18.34 14.65 -44.60
N LEU A 892 -19.18 15.39 -43.86
CA LEU A 892 -20.03 16.44 -44.44
C LEU A 892 -19.24 17.52 -45.22
N VAL A 893 -18.05 17.90 -44.74
CA VAL A 893 -17.17 18.85 -45.43
C VAL A 893 -16.49 18.22 -46.66
N VAL A 894 -16.14 16.93 -46.62
CA VAL A 894 -15.62 16.21 -47.79
C VAL A 894 -16.69 16.09 -48.87
N ASP A 895 -17.90 15.68 -48.50
CA ASP A 895 -19.03 15.50 -49.42
C ASP A 895 -19.45 16.83 -50.06
N TYR A 896 -19.51 17.92 -49.29
CA TYR A 896 -19.70 19.26 -49.86
C TYR A 896 -18.60 19.64 -50.85
N ASN A 897 -17.31 19.45 -50.48
CA ASN A 897 -16.18 19.82 -51.33
C ASN A 897 -16.14 19.02 -52.65
N GLN A 898 -16.57 17.76 -52.62
CA GLN A 898 -16.76 16.94 -53.81
C GLN A 898 -17.92 17.49 -54.65
N ASN A 899 -19.11 17.60 -54.06
CA ASN A 899 -20.32 18.05 -54.77
C ASN A 899 -20.19 19.44 -55.42
N ILE A 900 -19.55 20.42 -54.76
CA ILE A 900 -19.33 21.76 -55.33
C ILE A 900 -18.26 21.77 -56.44
N THR A 901 -17.39 20.76 -56.49
CA THR A 901 -16.39 20.57 -57.55
C THR A 901 -17.01 19.87 -58.76
N ASP A 902 -17.82 18.84 -58.51
CA ASP A 902 -18.59 18.14 -59.54
C ASP A 902 -19.66 19.05 -60.14
N LEU A 903 -20.31 19.92 -59.35
CA LEU A 903 -21.28 20.90 -59.86
C LEU A 903 -20.62 21.92 -60.80
N LYS A 904 -19.45 22.46 -60.45
CA LYS A 904 -18.68 23.34 -61.35
C LYS A 904 -18.31 22.62 -62.66
N THR A 905 -17.91 21.36 -62.55
CA THR A 905 -17.55 20.52 -63.70
C THR A 905 -18.77 20.25 -64.59
N ALA A 906 -19.90 19.87 -64.00
CA ALA A 906 -21.17 19.65 -64.69
C ALA A 906 -21.70 20.93 -65.36
N GLN A 907 -21.53 22.10 -64.73
CA GLN A 907 -21.96 23.39 -65.30
C GLN A 907 -21.12 23.83 -66.51
N GLU A 908 -19.78 23.69 -66.48
CA GLU A 908 -18.95 23.97 -67.66
C GLU A 908 -19.14 22.91 -68.77
N GLN A 909 -19.42 21.64 -68.41
CA GLN A 909 -19.86 20.63 -69.37
C GLN A 909 -21.23 20.97 -69.99
N LEU A 910 -22.21 21.40 -69.18
CA LEU A 910 -23.55 21.80 -69.61
C LEU A 910 -23.51 22.99 -70.58
N LYS A 911 -22.74 24.03 -70.23
CA LYS A 911 -22.42 25.18 -71.09
C LYS A 911 -21.84 24.76 -72.43
N THR A 912 -20.93 23.78 -72.42
CA THR A 912 -20.33 23.19 -73.62
C THR A 912 -21.34 22.36 -74.43
N ALA A 913 -22.24 21.63 -73.76
CA ALA A 913 -23.29 20.83 -74.41
C ALA A 913 -24.37 21.71 -75.06
N ILE A 914 -24.82 22.76 -74.38
CA ILE A 914 -25.72 23.80 -74.91
C ILE A 914 -25.11 24.43 -76.17
N ALA A 915 -23.83 24.84 -76.11
CA ALA A 915 -23.15 25.43 -77.27
C ALA A 915 -23.06 24.46 -78.46
N LYS A 916 -22.80 23.17 -78.22
CA LYS A 916 -22.79 22.13 -79.27
C LYS A 916 -24.19 21.86 -79.85
N TYR A 917 -25.22 21.84 -79.02
CA TYR A 917 -26.60 21.67 -79.48
C TYR A 917 -27.04 22.87 -80.35
N ASN A 918 -26.79 24.10 -79.89
CA ASN A 918 -27.15 25.33 -80.62
C ASN A 918 -26.37 25.48 -81.94
N ASP A 919 -25.06 25.19 -81.95
CA ASP A 919 -24.25 25.17 -83.18
C ASP A 919 -24.75 24.11 -84.19
N TYR A 920 -25.18 22.94 -83.71
CA TYR A 920 -25.78 21.91 -84.55
C TYR A 920 -27.16 22.33 -85.10
N VAL A 921 -28.05 22.86 -84.25
CA VAL A 921 -29.37 23.37 -84.67
C VAL A 921 -29.21 24.51 -85.67
N LYS A 922 -28.27 25.44 -85.45
CA LYS A 922 -27.95 26.50 -86.39
C LYS A 922 -27.55 25.94 -87.76
N LYS A 923 -26.67 24.94 -87.82
CA LYS A 923 -26.24 24.29 -89.07
C LYS A 923 -27.38 23.55 -89.77
N VAL A 924 -28.31 22.96 -89.01
CA VAL A 924 -29.55 22.35 -89.54
C VAL A 924 -30.51 23.41 -90.08
N ASN A 925 -30.62 24.57 -89.44
CA ASN A 925 -31.45 25.68 -89.92
C ASN A 925 -30.84 26.37 -91.16
N GLU A 926 -29.51 26.46 -91.24
CA GLU A 926 -28.78 26.96 -92.41
C GLU A 926 -28.80 25.98 -93.59
N ASN A 927 -28.89 24.67 -93.34
CA ASN A 927 -29.08 23.63 -94.35
C ASN A 927 -29.88 22.43 -93.81
N PRO A 928 -31.21 22.37 -94.06
CA PRO A 928 -32.07 21.29 -93.57
C PRO A 928 -31.69 19.86 -94.00
N SER A 929 -30.89 19.70 -95.07
CA SER A 929 -30.40 18.38 -95.50
C SER A 929 -29.38 17.75 -94.53
N LEU A 930 -28.83 18.54 -93.59
CA LEU A 930 -27.92 18.06 -92.54
C LEU A 930 -28.66 17.48 -91.31
N LYS A 931 -29.99 17.49 -91.29
CA LYS A 931 -30.79 17.03 -90.15
C LYS A 931 -30.65 15.52 -89.90
N ASN A 932 -30.01 15.16 -88.80
CA ASN A 932 -29.99 13.81 -88.25
C ASN A 932 -30.65 13.81 -86.86
N ASP A 933 -31.85 13.23 -86.77
CA ASP A 933 -32.62 13.19 -85.52
C ASP A 933 -31.92 12.39 -84.40
N ALA A 934 -31.13 11.35 -84.73
CA ALA A 934 -30.36 10.62 -83.71
C ALA A 934 -29.24 11.49 -83.12
N THR A 935 -28.57 12.31 -83.94
CA THR A 935 -27.58 13.30 -83.46
C THR A 935 -28.23 14.40 -82.62
N LEU A 936 -29.37 14.94 -83.08
CA LEU A 936 -30.13 15.97 -82.35
C LEU A 936 -30.58 15.46 -80.97
N ASN A 937 -31.19 14.28 -80.93
CA ASN A 937 -31.65 13.64 -79.69
C ASN A 937 -30.49 13.28 -78.76
N SER A 938 -29.34 12.83 -79.29
CA SER A 938 -28.15 12.55 -78.47
C SER A 938 -27.55 13.81 -77.86
N LEU A 939 -27.55 14.95 -78.57
CA LEU A 939 -27.08 16.23 -78.03
C LEU A 939 -28.06 16.76 -76.97
N LYS A 940 -29.37 16.65 -77.21
CA LYS A 940 -30.42 17.04 -76.26
C LYS A 940 -30.35 16.21 -74.97
N ALA A 941 -30.21 14.89 -75.09
CA ALA A 941 -30.10 13.99 -73.96
C ALA A 941 -28.86 14.26 -73.08
N GLU A 942 -27.73 14.66 -73.67
CA GLU A 942 -26.53 15.03 -72.90
C GLU A 942 -26.71 16.37 -72.16
N VAL A 943 -27.38 17.35 -72.77
CA VAL A 943 -27.80 18.59 -72.07
C VAL A 943 -28.71 18.26 -70.89
N ASP A 944 -29.74 17.44 -71.10
CA ASP A 944 -30.71 17.09 -70.06
C ASP A 944 -30.08 16.25 -68.94
N ARG A 945 -29.12 15.36 -69.27
CA ARG A 945 -28.34 14.61 -68.28
C ARG A 945 -27.49 15.53 -67.40
N LEU A 946 -26.83 16.53 -67.99
CA LEU A 946 -25.96 17.47 -67.28
C LEU A 946 -26.75 18.51 -66.47
N ASP A 947 -27.91 18.94 -66.96
CA ASP A 947 -28.85 19.81 -66.24
C ASP A 947 -29.45 19.08 -65.01
N ASN A 948 -29.93 17.84 -65.18
CA ASN A 948 -30.42 17.02 -64.06
C ASN A 948 -29.32 16.72 -63.03
N LEU A 949 -28.12 16.31 -63.46
CA LEU A 949 -26.97 16.12 -62.56
C LEU A 949 -26.61 17.42 -61.80
N SER A 950 -26.69 18.57 -62.47
CA SER A 950 -26.45 19.86 -61.82
C SER A 950 -27.51 20.18 -60.76
N LYS A 951 -28.78 19.86 -61.01
CA LYS A 951 -29.88 20.02 -60.05
C LYS A 951 -29.76 19.07 -58.86
N GLU A 952 -29.38 17.82 -59.08
CA GLU A 952 -29.12 16.82 -58.04
C GLU A 952 -27.96 17.25 -57.12
N LEU A 953 -26.84 17.69 -57.70
CA LEU A 953 -25.68 18.20 -56.94
C LEU A 953 -26.02 19.50 -56.18
N PHE A 954 -26.76 20.42 -56.81
CA PHE A 954 -27.24 21.65 -56.17
C PHE A 954 -28.15 21.34 -54.97
N ALA A 955 -29.09 20.39 -55.10
CA ALA A 955 -29.94 19.95 -54.01
C ALA A 955 -29.11 19.28 -52.89
N SER A 956 -28.14 18.43 -53.22
CA SER A 956 -27.27 17.78 -52.23
C SER A 956 -26.42 18.79 -51.45
N ILE A 957 -25.95 19.87 -52.09
CA ILE A 957 -25.24 20.97 -51.41
C ILE A 957 -26.15 21.71 -50.42
N ASN A 958 -27.43 21.93 -50.78
CA ASN A 958 -28.41 22.56 -49.86
C ASN A 958 -28.72 21.64 -48.67
N ASN A 959 -28.95 20.35 -48.90
CA ASN A 959 -29.16 19.36 -47.83
C ASN A 959 -27.96 19.31 -46.87
N ASN A 960 -26.73 19.42 -47.39
CA ASN A 960 -25.53 19.49 -46.57
C ASN A 960 -25.46 20.78 -45.72
N GLN A 961 -25.99 21.90 -46.23
CA GLN A 961 -26.09 23.16 -45.48
C GLN A 961 -27.16 23.10 -44.39
N GLU A 962 -28.31 22.47 -44.63
CA GLU A 962 -29.35 22.24 -43.61
C GLU A 962 -28.85 21.30 -42.49
N LEU A 963 -28.09 20.26 -42.83
CA LEU A 963 -27.45 19.38 -41.86
C LEU A 963 -26.38 20.12 -41.05
N LEU A 964 -25.58 20.99 -41.68
CA LEU A 964 -24.63 21.86 -40.99
C LEU A 964 -25.32 22.82 -40.00
N GLN A 965 -26.45 23.43 -40.38
CA GLN A 965 -27.26 24.29 -39.50
C GLN A 965 -27.87 23.51 -38.33
N THR A 966 -28.30 22.27 -38.58
CA THR A 966 -28.80 21.35 -37.55
C THR A 966 -27.70 21.04 -36.52
N TRP A 967 -26.48 20.74 -36.98
CA TRP A 967 -25.33 20.48 -36.10
C TRP A 967 -24.79 21.75 -35.41
N GLN A 968 -24.80 22.91 -36.07
CA GLN A 968 -24.49 24.21 -35.46
C GLN A 968 -25.43 24.49 -34.27
N SER A 969 -26.74 24.28 -34.47
CA SER A 969 -27.76 24.45 -33.45
C SER A 969 -27.58 23.45 -32.31
N LYS A 970 -27.48 22.15 -32.64
CA LYS A 970 -27.32 21.08 -31.64
C LYS A 970 -26.05 21.26 -30.80
N THR A 971 -24.90 21.51 -31.42
CA THR A 971 -23.64 21.69 -30.69
C THR A 971 -23.64 22.92 -29.79
N SER A 972 -24.28 24.01 -30.20
CA SER A 972 -24.46 25.20 -29.34
C SER A 972 -25.41 24.94 -28.17
N THR A 973 -26.45 24.11 -28.34
CA THR A 973 -27.37 23.74 -27.24
C THR A 973 -26.76 22.73 -26.28
N ASP A 974 -26.24 21.61 -26.78
CA ASP A 974 -25.64 20.52 -25.98
C ASP A 974 -24.46 21.01 -25.12
N SER A 975 -23.72 22.03 -25.59
CA SER A 975 -22.60 22.64 -24.88
C SER A 975 -22.97 23.85 -24.00
N ASN A 976 -24.26 24.20 -23.89
CA ASN A 976 -24.72 25.46 -23.27
C ASN A 976 -23.93 26.69 -23.77
N ASN A 977 -23.81 26.82 -25.10
CA ASN A 977 -23.06 27.84 -25.84
C ASN A 977 -21.53 27.80 -25.75
N HIS A 978 -20.93 26.88 -24.98
CA HIS A 978 -19.46 26.79 -24.83
C HIS A 978 -18.71 26.24 -26.05
N PHE A 979 -19.37 25.57 -27.00
CA PHE A 979 -18.78 25.17 -28.28
C PHE A 979 -19.69 25.52 -29.46
N LYS A 980 -19.13 26.14 -30.50
CA LYS A 980 -19.88 26.58 -31.71
C LYS A 980 -19.15 26.27 -33.01
N ILE A 981 -19.87 25.72 -33.99
CA ILE A 981 -19.40 25.62 -35.38
C ILE A 981 -19.73 26.95 -36.09
N LYS A 982 -18.85 27.41 -36.98
CA LYS A 982 -18.97 28.69 -37.73
C LYS A 982 -18.77 28.51 -39.23
N GLY A 983 -19.39 29.38 -40.03
CA GLY A 983 -19.32 29.35 -41.49
C GLY A 983 -20.51 28.64 -42.14
N GLU A 984 -20.49 28.58 -43.46
CA GLU A 984 -21.58 28.11 -44.33
C GLU A 984 -21.01 27.40 -45.56
N PHE A 985 -21.79 26.53 -46.17
CA PHE A 985 -21.54 25.99 -47.50
C PHE A 985 -22.16 26.91 -48.56
N LYS A 986 -21.41 27.23 -49.63
CA LYS A 986 -21.86 28.12 -50.70
C LYS A 986 -22.21 27.32 -51.94
N ASN A 987 -23.43 27.48 -52.41
CA ASN A 987 -23.90 26.85 -53.64
C ASN A 987 -23.60 27.72 -54.88
N LEU A 988 -23.71 27.13 -56.07
CA LEU A 988 -23.47 27.81 -57.35
C LEU A 988 -24.80 28.12 -58.05
N ALA A 989 -24.92 29.29 -58.68
CA ALA A 989 -26.09 29.60 -59.51
C ALA A 989 -26.12 28.71 -60.77
N LEU A 990 -27.26 28.08 -61.04
CA LEU A 990 -27.41 27.16 -62.17
C LEU A 990 -27.64 27.90 -63.50
N LEU A 991 -26.96 27.42 -64.54
CA LEU A 991 -27.23 27.75 -65.94
C LEU A 991 -28.56 27.14 -66.39
N THR A 992 -29.54 27.99 -66.70
CA THR A 992 -30.76 27.57 -67.42
C THR A 992 -30.41 27.22 -68.87
N PRO A 993 -30.69 26.00 -69.37
CA PRO A 993 -30.42 25.65 -70.76
C PRO A 993 -31.29 26.45 -71.74
N ASN A 994 -30.67 27.39 -72.47
CA ASN A 994 -31.31 28.11 -73.57
C ASN A 994 -30.95 27.43 -74.90
N LEU A 995 -31.91 26.69 -75.46
CA LEU A 995 -31.70 25.80 -76.59
C LEU A 995 -32.42 26.32 -77.84
N ASP A 996 -31.72 26.38 -78.97
CA ASP A 996 -32.29 26.87 -80.23
C ASP A 996 -33.32 25.91 -80.81
N GLU A 997 -34.32 26.46 -81.51
CA GLU A 997 -35.38 25.70 -82.19
C GLU A 997 -34.96 25.31 -83.61
N VAL A 998 -35.31 24.08 -84.03
CA VAL A 998 -35.14 23.62 -85.42
C VAL A 998 -36.29 24.11 -86.28
N ILE A 999 -36.00 24.97 -87.25
CA ILE A 999 -36.97 25.62 -88.15
C ILE A 999 -37.08 24.78 -89.44
N VAL A 1000 -37.97 23.79 -89.45
CA VAL A 1000 -38.26 22.98 -90.64
C VAL A 1000 -39.56 23.46 -91.30
N ASN A 1001 -39.45 23.77 -92.59
CA ASN A 1001 -40.48 24.30 -93.50
C ASN A 1001 -40.91 25.75 -93.21
N GLY A 1002 -40.62 26.65 -94.16
CA GLY A 1002 -41.00 28.04 -94.10
C GLY A 1002 -42.47 28.27 -94.49
N ASN A 1003 -43.37 28.19 -93.51
CA ASN A 1003 -44.59 29.00 -93.44
C ASN A 1003 -45.30 28.80 -92.09
N GLU A 1004 -45.18 29.78 -91.18
CA GLU A 1004 -46.32 30.42 -90.49
C GLU A 1004 -45.87 31.59 -89.59
N ASN A 1005 -46.38 32.79 -89.91
CA ASN A 1005 -46.49 34.03 -89.11
C ASN A 1005 -45.41 34.40 -88.07
N GLU A 1006 -44.60 35.43 -88.40
CA GLU A 1006 -43.72 36.11 -87.44
C GLU A 1006 -44.44 36.72 -86.22
N ASP A 1007 -45.72 37.08 -86.35
CA ASP A 1007 -46.45 37.78 -85.29
C ASP A 1007 -46.67 36.96 -84.02
N TYR A 1008 -46.74 35.62 -84.10
CA TYR A 1008 -46.85 34.79 -82.89
C TYR A 1008 -45.57 34.83 -82.04
N LYS A 1009 -44.38 34.95 -82.67
CA LYS A 1009 -43.10 35.07 -81.95
C LYS A 1009 -42.86 36.46 -81.34
N LYS A 1010 -43.64 37.49 -81.69
CA LYS A 1010 -43.73 38.73 -80.90
C LYS A 1010 -44.53 38.53 -79.61
N VAL A 1011 -45.68 37.85 -79.68
CA VAL A 1011 -46.56 37.66 -78.51
C VAL A 1011 -45.94 36.75 -77.46
N SER A 1012 -45.36 35.61 -77.83
CA SER A 1012 -44.73 34.69 -76.85
C SER A 1012 -43.57 35.33 -76.08
N ARG A 1013 -42.81 36.25 -76.70
CA ARG A 1013 -41.75 37.02 -76.02
C ARG A 1013 -42.29 38.15 -75.13
N GLN A 1014 -43.52 38.62 -75.35
CA GLN A 1014 -44.19 39.58 -74.47
C GLN A 1014 -44.89 38.91 -73.29
N VAL A 1015 -45.46 37.71 -73.45
CA VAL A 1015 -46.09 36.96 -72.35
C VAL A 1015 -45.06 36.51 -71.31
N ALA A 1016 -43.83 36.14 -71.73
CA ALA A 1016 -42.73 35.83 -70.80
C ALA A 1016 -42.30 37.05 -69.94
N ASN A 1017 -42.50 38.28 -70.43
CA ASN A 1017 -42.23 39.52 -69.69
C ASN A 1017 -43.42 39.98 -68.82
N ALA A 1018 -44.55 39.26 -68.82
CA ALA A 1018 -45.79 39.67 -68.14
C ALA A 1018 -45.97 39.06 -66.73
N GLN A 1019 -45.00 38.30 -66.21
CA GLN A 1019 -45.02 37.76 -64.84
C GLN A 1019 -43.79 38.18 -64.01
N LYS A 1020 -43.66 39.49 -63.72
CA LYS A 1020 -43.22 40.08 -62.42
C LYS A 1020 -43.04 41.61 -62.49
N GLN A 1021 -44.15 42.32 -62.41
CA GLN A 1021 -44.27 43.36 -61.37
C GLN A 1021 -44.94 42.64 -60.17
N THR A 1022 -44.72 43.01 -58.90
CA THR A 1022 -44.71 44.35 -58.27
C THR A 1022 -43.75 44.35 -57.05
N PRO A 1023 -43.51 45.48 -56.36
CA PRO A 1023 -42.67 46.61 -56.76
C PRO A 1023 -41.39 46.77 -55.90
N THR A 1024 -40.56 47.76 -56.24
CA THR A 1024 -39.54 48.32 -55.34
C THR A 1024 -40.18 49.18 -54.25
N PHE A 1025 -39.61 49.19 -53.05
CA PHE A 1025 -39.66 50.32 -52.12
C PHE A 1025 -38.28 50.52 -51.49
N GLU A 1026 -37.75 51.73 -51.63
CA GLU A 1026 -36.69 52.27 -50.77
C GLU A 1026 -37.36 53.06 -49.63
N TYR A 1027 -36.65 53.27 -48.52
CA TYR A 1027 -36.28 54.61 -48.04
C TYR A 1027 -35.39 54.50 -46.79
N GLU A 1028 -34.77 55.63 -46.41
CA GLU A 1028 -33.72 55.73 -45.39
C GLU A 1028 -34.23 56.22 -44.02
N GLU A 1029 -33.40 56.03 -43.00
CA GLU A 1029 -33.18 56.86 -41.81
C GLU A 1029 -34.33 57.43 -40.91
N ASN A 1030 -34.26 57.01 -39.65
CA ASN A 1030 -34.13 57.84 -38.42
C ASN A 1030 -35.32 58.37 -37.58
N GLU A 1031 -35.00 58.45 -36.27
CA GLU A 1031 -35.55 59.21 -35.12
C GLU A 1031 -36.94 58.88 -34.49
N LYS A 1032 -36.88 58.52 -33.19
CA LYS A 1032 -37.70 59.03 -32.04
C LYS A 1032 -39.21 58.68 -31.96
N GLU A 1033 -39.85 58.60 -30.78
CA GLU A 1033 -39.38 58.54 -29.37
C GLU A 1033 -40.39 57.74 -28.49
N GLU A 1034 -40.19 57.77 -27.17
CA GLU A 1034 -40.90 57.09 -26.06
C GLU A 1034 -42.44 56.91 -26.13
N VAL A 1035 -42.97 55.89 -25.41
CA VAL A 1035 -43.70 56.09 -24.13
C VAL A 1035 -43.95 54.76 -23.38
N GLU A 1036 -43.76 54.87 -22.07
CA GLU A 1036 -44.06 54.04 -20.87
C GLU A 1036 -44.98 52.78 -20.89
N GLU A 1037 -44.59 51.81 -20.04
CA GLU A 1037 -45.41 51.03 -19.09
C GLU A 1037 -46.56 50.09 -19.59
N THR A 1038 -47.13 49.15 -18.80
CA THR A 1038 -46.76 48.57 -17.47
C THR A 1038 -47.01 47.04 -17.50
N ALA A 1039 -46.61 46.30 -16.45
CA ALA A 1039 -47.01 44.90 -16.25
C ALA A 1039 -48.47 44.77 -15.74
N LEU A 1040 -49.13 43.60 -15.94
CA LEU A 1040 -49.85 42.86 -14.89
C LEU A 1040 -50.51 41.52 -15.33
N MET A 1041 -50.86 40.75 -14.30
CA MET A 1041 -51.65 39.49 -14.17
C MET A 1041 -52.95 39.41 -15.01
N GLN A 1042 -53.71 38.30 -15.22
CA GLN A 1042 -53.73 36.83 -14.94
C GLN A 1042 -55.26 36.44 -14.90
N ILE A 1043 -55.65 35.14 -14.89
CA ILE A 1043 -57.03 34.63 -14.53
C ILE A 1043 -58.12 34.88 -15.63
N CYS A 1044 -59.20 34.10 -15.91
CA CYS A 1044 -59.82 32.79 -15.54
C CYS A 1044 -60.33 32.11 -16.86
N ILE A 1045 -60.64 30.82 -17.07
CA ILE A 1045 -61.45 29.76 -16.41
C ILE A 1045 -62.97 30.02 -16.26
N VAL A 1046 -63.79 29.31 -17.05
CA VAL A 1046 -65.19 28.85 -16.81
C VAL A 1046 -65.39 27.57 -17.67
N SER A 1047 -65.36 26.34 -17.11
CA SER A 1047 -66.49 25.39 -16.83
C SER A 1047 -67.18 24.76 -18.08
N ASP A 1048 -67.77 23.55 -18.09
CA ASP A 1048 -68.27 22.68 -17.00
C ASP A 1048 -68.11 21.14 -17.20
N ASN A 1049 -67.55 20.49 -16.17
CA ASN A 1049 -68.07 19.39 -15.32
C ASN A 1049 -68.67 18.03 -15.79
N PHE A 1050 -68.50 17.07 -14.85
CA PHE A 1050 -69.26 15.81 -14.59
C PHE A 1050 -69.00 14.60 -15.54
N LYS A 1051 -68.90 13.33 -15.09
CA LYS A 1051 -68.81 12.67 -13.75
C LYS A 1051 -68.55 11.14 -13.95
N THR A 1052 -68.26 10.21 -13.01
CA THR A 1052 -68.15 10.14 -11.52
C THR A 1052 -67.21 8.95 -11.11
N MET A 1053 -66.88 8.84 -9.81
CA MET A 1053 -66.48 7.64 -9.03
C MET A 1053 -64.99 7.24 -8.97
N ASN A 1054 -64.62 6.74 -7.78
CA ASN A 1054 -63.28 6.54 -7.18
C ASN A 1054 -63.00 5.00 -7.05
N PRO A 1055 -61.92 4.45 -6.42
CA PRO A 1055 -61.10 5.02 -5.33
C PRO A 1055 -59.56 4.86 -5.41
N CYS A 1056 -58.89 5.57 -4.48
CA CYS A 1056 -57.48 5.39 -4.11
C CYS A 1056 -57.34 4.45 -2.89
N VAL A 1057 -56.13 3.87 -2.72
CA VAL A 1057 -55.56 3.34 -1.46
C VAL A 1057 -54.04 3.61 -1.59
N VAL A 1058 -53.31 4.42 -0.80
CA VAL A 1058 -53.36 4.92 0.59
C VAL A 1058 -52.79 3.94 1.63
N GLY A 1059 -51.72 4.37 2.31
CA GLY A 1059 -51.05 3.66 3.40
C GLY A 1059 -49.76 4.38 3.82
N GLU A 1060 -49.88 5.34 4.74
CA GLU A 1060 -48.75 6.06 5.32
C GLU A 1060 -48.21 5.36 6.58
N MET A 1061 -46.89 5.33 6.73
CA MET A 1061 -46.14 5.55 7.98
C MET A 1061 -44.68 5.88 7.66
#